data_AF-A0A8H7SQX2-F1
#
_entry.id   AF-A0A8H7SQX2-F1
#
_cell.length_a   1.000
_cell.length_b   1.000
_cell.length_c   1.000
_cell.angle_alpha   90.00
_cell.angle_beta   90.00
_cell.angle_gamma   90.00
#
_symmetry.space_group_name_H-M   'P 1'
#
loop_
_entity.id
_entity.type
_entity.pdbx_description
1 polymer ?
#
loop_
_entity_poly.entity_id
_entity_poly.type
_entity_poly.pdbx_seq_one_letter_code
_entity_poly.pdbx_strand_id
1 'polypeptide(L)'
;MPLPNTPKSASYLRLNQYEQARKDASRAMELAPVWSKGYFRYAQVLMKLWKFDQAIELIKTAIHKEDETHVTEMTGFLQRALIEKDNEMMGVRIIQLVCGKDIAIQKSVLNPIQNKLFEFASHMKNIIHVIVDIESKQCILVDACWDIENILRLVEEQGYTVVATIITHYHFDHVGGSPPSPYDTLPIKISGLASLLKKIPHIKAYIHPLDIPYIQQANPNIQANRLVPTCTPDITQHLNIGKIQIEFIHTPGHTPGSQSLMVNQCRLIAGDTLLCGGHCGRTDLPGGHRKSMEHTLRHVLGNLDDRIIVYPGHDYGISWSTIGMERENGCLGDELVGFGKKDIEKMSSATQLTDTSDENVEIWKMKKLIKNLQAARGNGTSMISLVIRKLSLAPKDQISRVVKMLADEYGTASNIKSRVNRLSVLSAITSTQQRLKLYNKVPENGLVVYCGTIVTDEGKEKKVNIDFEPHKPINTSLYLCDNKFHVEALSELLNNDAKFGFIVMDGNGTLFGTVCGNVRDVVHKLSVDLPKKHGRGGQSALRFSRLREEKRHHYVRKIAELAVQLFITNDKVNCVGLIFAGSADFKTELSQSDLLDPRLRAKIVKIVDVSYGGENGFNQAIELSAEALSNVKFIQEKRLIGDYFSEISLDTGKYCFGIDDTLKALEMGAVETLIVWENLTSNRYILRDASGVESVVYPNAEEEKTKSFLVDHSADATTNSEMEVVECMPLLEWFTHKYKDFGAVLEIVTDRSQEGSQFVRGFGGIGGILRYRVNFEQLNYDDDEFISDDDEEYI
;
A
#
# COMPACT_ATOMS: atom_id res chain seq x y z
N MET A 1 37.04 -9.50 -30.74
CA MET A 1 35.99 -9.85 -31.71
C MET A 1 34.68 -9.25 -31.24
N PRO A 2 33.94 -8.51 -32.06
CA PRO A 2 32.61 -8.04 -31.67
C PRO A 2 31.69 -9.26 -31.48
N LEU A 3 30.94 -9.28 -30.36
CA LEU A 3 29.91 -10.28 -30.10
C LEU A 3 29.00 -10.38 -31.33
N PRO A 4 28.65 -11.60 -31.79
CA PRO A 4 27.75 -11.75 -32.92
C PRO A 4 26.42 -11.08 -32.57
N ASN A 5 25.84 -10.39 -33.56
CA ASN A 5 24.48 -9.82 -33.53
C ASN A 5 23.53 -10.72 -32.74
N THR A 6 22.70 -10.10 -31.89
CA THR A 6 21.63 -10.72 -31.09
C THR A 6 21.10 -12.05 -31.67
N PRO A 7 21.12 -13.17 -30.91
CA PRO A 7 20.75 -14.47 -31.45
C PRO A 7 19.30 -14.48 -31.93
N LYS A 8 19.08 -15.08 -33.10
CA LYS A 8 17.76 -15.17 -33.76
C LYS A 8 16.84 -16.15 -33.06
N SER A 9 17.35 -16.98 -32.16
CA SER A 9 16.63 -17.97 -31.36
C SER A 9 15.39 -17.41 -30.67
N ALA A 10 15.46 -16.19 -30.12
CA ALA A 10 14.31 -15.53 -29.50
C ALA A 10 13.19 -15.21 -30.52
N SER A 11 13.55 -14.81 -31.74
CA SER A 11 12.61 -14.54 -32.82
C SER A 11 11.98 -15.84 -33.34
N TYR A 12 12.78 -16.89 -33.53
CA TYR A 12 12.28 -18.21 -33.94
C TYR A 12 11.34 -18.81 -32.90
N LEU A 13 11.62 -18.61 -31.61
CA LEU A 13 10.75 -19.06 -30.52
C LEU A 13 9.40 -18.31 -30.53
N ARG A 14 9.38 -17.01 -30.83
CA ARG A 14 8.13 -16.24 -31.03
C ARG A 14 7.32 -16.67 -32.25
N LEU A 15 7.99 -17.20 -33.28
CA LEU A 15 7.35 -17.73 -34.49
C LEU A 15 6.96 -19.22 -34.37
N ASN A 16 7.06 -19.82 -33.18
CA ASN A 16 6.83 -21.25 -32.93
C ASN A 16 7.73 -22.19 -33.78
N GLN A 17 8.86 -21.70 -34.28
CA GLN A 17 9.84 -22.46 -35.05
C GLN A 17 10.88 -23.09 -34.11
N TYR A 18 10.43 -24.02 -33.25
CA TYR A 18 11.23 -24.52 -32.13
C TYR A 18 12.52 -25.24 -32.58
N GLU A 19 12.48 -26.04 -33.64
CA GLU A 19 13.67 -26.74 -34.14
C GLU A 19 14.73 -25.79 -34.69
N GLN A 20 14.32 -24.69 -35.32
CA GLN A 20 15.24 -23.67 -35.83
C GLN A 20 15.80 -22.82 -34.68
N ALA A 21 14.96 -22.47 -33.70
CA ALA A 21 15.38 -21.83 -32.46
C ALA A 21 16.41 -22.68 -31.69
N ARG A 22 16.21 -24.01 -31.67
CA ARG A 22 17.10 -24.98 -31.03
C ARG A 22 18.50 -24.95 -31.63
N LYS A 23 18.58 -25.05 -32.96
CA LYS A 23 19.86 -25.02 -33.70
C LYS A 23 20.60 -23.70 -33.51
N ASP A 24 19.88 -22.59 -33.57
CA ASP A 24 20.48 -21.25 -33.36
C ASP A 24 20.99 -21.05 -31.94
N ALA A 25 20.21 -21.45 -30.93
CA ALA A 25 20.60 -21.36 -29.52
C ALA A 25 21.82 -22.24 -29.19
N SER A 26 21.85 -23.48 -29.71
CA SER A 26 23.01 -24.38 -29.57
C SER A 26 24.27 -23.76 -30.17
N ARG A 27 24.17 -23.21 -31.39
CA ARG A 27 25.29 -22.54 -32.06
C ARG A 27 25.76 -21.29 -31.30
N ALA A 28 24.84 -20.53 -30.71
CA ALA A 28 25.19 -19.37 -29.90
C ALA A 28 25.98 -19.75 -28.64
N MET A 29 25.66 -20.88 -28.01
CA MET A 29 26.42 -21.42 -26.87
C MET A 29 27.83 -21.89 -27.27
N GLU A 30 27.97 -22.53 -28.43
CA GLU A 30 29.28 -22.93 -28.97
C GLU A 30 30.18 -21.73 -29.25
N LEU A 31 29.62 -20.66 -29.82
CA LEU A 31 30.36 -19.45 -30.19
C LEU A 31 30.70 -18.56 -28.98
N ALA A 32 29.88 -18.56 -27.93
CA ALA A 32 30.04 -17.73 -26.74
C ALA A 32 29.74 -18.51 -25.43
N PRO A 33 30.65 -19.41 -25.00
CA PRO A 33 30.40 -20.33 -23.88
C PRO A 33 30.34 -19.69 -22.49
N VAL A 34 30.77 -18.43 -22.36
CA VAL A 34 30.68 -17.63 -21.12
C VAL A 34 29.33 -16.90 -21.03
N TRP A 35 28.58 -16.84 -22.13
CA TRP A 35 27.37 -16.04 -22.22
C TRP A 35 26.14 -16.78 -21.68
N SER A 36 25.80 -16.51 -20.41
CA SER A 36 24.65 -17.04 -19.67
C SER A 36 23.31 -16.99 -20.42
N LYS A 37 22.99 -15.87 -21.09
CA LYS A 37 21.76 -15.71 -21.87
C LYS A 37 21.64 -16.72 -23.01
N GLY A 38 22.75 -17.20 -23.59
CA GLY A 38 22.73 -18.26 -24.60
C GLY A 38 22.16 -19.57 -24.06
N TYR A 39 22.64 -20.00 -22.88
CA TYR A 39 22.14 -21.18 -22.17
C TYR A 39 20.66 -21.03 -21.79
N PHE A 40 20.28 -19.87 -21.26
CA PHE A 40 18.90 -19.59 -20.88
C PHE A 40 17.95 -19.64 -22.09
N ARG A 41 18.33 -19.06 -23.24
CA ARG A 41 17.53 -19.14 -24.48
C ARG A 41 17.40 -20.57 -24.98
N TYR A 42 18.45 -21.38 -24.88
CA TYR A 42 18.37 -22.78 -25.26
C TYR A 42 17.41 -23.56 -24.35
N ALA A 43 17.48 -23.32 -23.03
CA ALA A 43 16.54 -23.92 -22.09
C ALA A 43 15.08 -23.54 -22.38
N GLN A 44 14.79 -22.28 -22.74
CA GLN A 44 13.45 -21.85 -23.13
C GLN A 44 12.90 -22.64 -24.34
N VAL A 45 13.76 -22.99 -25.30
CA VAL A 45 13.37 -23.83 -26.44
C VAL A 45 13.09 -25.27 -25.98
N LEU A 46 13.94 -25.83 -25.12
CA LEU A 46 13.76 -27.20 -24.61
C LEU A 46 12.50 -27.35 -23.75
N MET A 47 12.14 -26.32 -22.97
CA MET A 47 10.86 -26.23 -22.26
C MET A 47 9.67 -26.37 -23.22
N LYS A 48 9.70 -25.71 -24.38
CA LYS A 48 8.65 -25.81 -25.41
C LYS A 48 8.64 -27.16 -26.14
N LEU A 49 9.74 -27.89 -26.11
CA LEU A 49 9.88 -29.24 -26.65
C LEU A 49 9.64 -30.34 -25.61
N TRP A 50 9.17 -30.00 -24.41
CA TRP A 50 8.91 -30.95 -23.31
C TRP A 50 10.16 -31.74 -22.86
N LYS A 51 11.35 -31.14 -23.01
CA LYS A 51 12.63 -31.74 -22.59
C LYS A 51 13.10 -31.11 -21.27
N PHE A 52 12.38 -31.39 -20.19
CA PHE A 52 12.54 -30.67 -18.92
C PHE A 52 13.87 -30.95 -18.23
N ASP A 53 14.36 -32.20 -18.23
CA ASP A 53 15.64 -32.55 -17.60
C ASP A 53 16.81 -31.72 -18.15
N GLN A 54 16.92 -31.68 -19.47
CA GLN A 54 17.96 -30.90 -20.16
C GLN A 54 17.76 -29.39 -19.95
N ALA A 55 16.51 -28.91 -19.93
CA ALA A 55 16.21 -27.51 -19.69
C ALA A 55 16.65 -27.08 -18.27
N ILE A 56 16.38 -27.89 -17.25
CA ILE A 56 16.74 -27.63 -15.85
C ILE A 56 18.25 -27.50 -15.69
N GLU A 57 19.03 -28.42 -16.27
CA GLU A 57 20.49 -28.38 -16.22
C GLU A 57 21.05 -27.11 -16.88
N LEU A 58 20.50 -26.74 -18.04
CA LEU A 58 20.91 -25.52 -18.75
C LEU A 58 20.55 -24.23 -18.00
N ILE A 59 19.39 -24.18 -17.32
CA ILE A 59 19.01 -23.01 -16.50
C ILE A 59 19.94 -22.90 -15.29
N LYS A 60 20.24 -24.01 -14.60
CA LYS A 60 21.21 -24.01 -13.49
C LYS A 60 22.59 -23.52 -13.96
N THR A 61 23.01 -23.98 -15.13
CA THR A 61 24.27 -23.54 -15.75
C THR A 61 24.24 -22.05 -16.12
N ALA A 62 23.11 -21.54 -16.60
CA ALA A 62 22.92 -20.12 -16.92
C ALA A 62 22.99 -19.25 -15.65
N ILE A 63 22.33 -19.66 -14.57
CA ILE A 63 22.33 -18.97 -13.27
C ILE A 63 23.75 -18.87 -12.71
N HIS A 64 24.54 -19.95 -12.80
CA HIS A 64 25.92 -19.96 -12.31
C HIS A 64 26.86 -19.02 -13.10
N LYS A 65 26.47 -18.62 -14.32
CA LYS A 65 27.29 -17.81 -15.24
C LYS A 65 26.85 -16.33 -15.32
N GLU A 66 25.78 -15.91 -14.64
CA GLU A 66 25.21 -14.56 -14.76
C GLU A 66 25.64 -13.65 -13.59
N ASP A 67 25.93 -12.38 -13.87
CA ASP A 67 26.17 -11.35 -12.86
C ASP A 67 24.82 -10.78 -12.38
N GLU A 68 24.33 -11.27 -11.23
CA GLU A 68 23.14 -10.92 -10.39
C GLU A 68 21.83 -10.43 -11.07
N THR A 69 21.90 -9.48 -12.00
CA THR A 69 20.80 -8.77 -12.67
C THR A 69 19.66 -9.63 -13.22
N HIS A 70 19.91 -10.83 -13.74
CA HIS A 70 18.86 -11.71 -14.32
C HIS A 70 18.62 -13.00 -13.52
N VAL A 71 19.28 -13.18 -12.37
CA VAL A 71 19.22 -14.42 -11.59
C VAL A 71 17.80 -14.72 -11.09
N THR A 72 17.05 -13.69 -10.68
CA THR A 72 15.66 -13.85 -10.22
C THR A 72 14.73 -14.37 -11.32
N GLU A 73 14.84 -13.83 -12.55
CA GLU A 73 14.05 -14.29 -13.70
C GLU A 73 14.37 -15.75 -14.02
N MET A 74 15.67 -16.10 -14.10
CA MET A 74 16.10 -17.46 -14.40
C MET A 74 15.66 -18.46 -13.31
N THR A 75 15.65 -18.05 -12.05
CA THR A 75 15.20 -18.87 -10.92
C THR A 75 13.70 -19.16 -11.00
N GLY A 76 12.87 -18.17 -11.36
CA GLY A 76 11.43 -18.39 -11.59
C GLY A 76 11.17 -19.37 -12.74
N PHE A 77 11.97 -19.28 -13.82
CA PHE A 77 11.91 -20.26 -14.91
C PHE A 77 12.37 -21.67 -14.49
N LEU A 78 13.38 -21.78 -13.63
CA LEU A 78 13.83 -23.06 -13.08
C LEU A 78 12.73 -23.73 -12.27
N GLN A 79 12.07 -22.99 -11.38
CA GLN A 79 10.94 -23.49 -10.58
C GLN A 79 9.80 -23.97 -11.48
N ARG A 80 9.43 -23.19 -12.51
CA ARG A 80 8.43 -23.62 -13.50
C ARG A 80 8.83 -24.91 -14.21
N ALA A 81 10.09 -25.05 -14.61
CA ALA A 81 10.59 -26.27 -15.24
C ALA A 81 10.49 -27.50 -14.33
N LEU A 82 10.74 -27.33 -13.04
CA LEU A 82 10.58 -28.38 -12.03
C LEU A 82 9.11 -28.79 -11.86
N ILE A 83 8.19 -27.83 -11.83
CA ILE A 83 6.75 -28.09 -11.74
C ILE A 83 6.25 -28.88 -12.95
N GLU A 84 6.65 -28.48 -14.15
CA GLU A 84 6.22 -29.16 -15.38
C GLU A 84 6.82 -30.57 -15.49
N LYS A 85 8.05 -30.76 -15.01
CA LYS A 85 8.65 -32.10 -14.87
C LYS A 85 7.85 -32.97 -13.89
N ASP A 86 7.47 -32.41 -12.74
CA ASP A 86 6.67 -33.13 -11.74
C ASP A 86 5.27 -33.48 -12.28
N ASN A 87 4.65 -32.56 -13.02
CA ASN A 87 3.40 -32.82 -13.76
C ASN A 87 3.56 -34.02 -14.71
N GLU A 88 4.64 -34.03 -15.52
CA GLU A 88 4.92 -35.13 -16.45
C GLU A 88 5.12 -36.48 -15.74
N MET A 89 5.81 -36.49 -14.58
CA MET A 89 5.97 -37.71 -13.78
C MET A 89 4.63 -38.25 -13.25
N MET A 90 3.67 -37.36 -12.96
CA MET A 90 2.31 -37.73 -12.56
C MET A 90 1.39 -38.09 -13.74
N GLY A 91 1.87 -38.00 -14.98
CA GLY A 91 1.09 -38.26 -16.19
C GLY A 91 0.07 -37.16 -16.53
N VAL A 92 0.16 -35.99 -15.89
CA VAL A 92 -0.73 -34.85 -16.12
C VAL A 92 0.03 -33.73 -16.81
N ARG A 93 -0.67 -32.96 -17.63
CA ARG A 93 -0.15 -31.70 -18.19
C ARG A 93 -1.20 -30.62 -18.02
N ILE A 94 -0.81 -29.51 -17.42
CA ILE A 94 -1.69 -28.36 -17.17
C ILE A 94 -1.21 -27.22 -18.07
N ILE A 95 -2.01 -26.90 -19.10
CA ILE A 95 -1.69 -25.84 -20.05
C ILE A 95 -2.54 -24.61 -19.71
N GLN A 96 -1.88 -23.48 -19.47
CA GLN A 96 -2.53 -22.19 -19.26
C GLN A 96 -2.55 -21.41 -20.57
N LEU A 97 -3.75 -21.10 -21.06
CA LEU A 97 -3.97 -20.26 -22.25
C LEU A 97 -4.41 -18.88 -21.79
N VAL A 98 -3.58 -17.87 -21.99
CA VAL A 98 -3.86 -16.50 -21.52
C VAL A 98 -4.50 -15.68 -22.64
N CYS A 99 -5.62 -15.01 -22.35
CA CYS A 99 -6.27 -14.08 -23.28
C CYS A 99 -5.33 -12.92 -23.66
N GLY A 100 -5.26 -12.62 -24.97
CA GLY A 100 -4.37 -11.59 -25.52
C GLY A 100 -2.93 -12.05 -25.77
N LYS A 101 -2.54 -13.24 -25.29
CA LYS A 101 -1.21 -13.83 -25.48
C LYS A 101 -1.23 -15.12 -26.28
N ASP A 102 -2.12 -16.06 -25.92
CA ASP A 102 -2.23 -17.37 -26.55
C ASP A 102 -3.55 -17.50 -27.35
N ILE A 103 -4.63 -16.91 -26.83
CA ILE A 103 -5.96 -16.89 -27.45
C ILE A 103 -6.50 -15.46 -27.53
N ALA A 104 -7.54 -15.22 -28.34
CA ALA A 104 -8.11 -13.89 -28.56
C ALA A 104 -7.10 -12.87 -29.15
N ILE A 105 -6.15 -13.33 -29.98
CA ILE A 105 -5.08 -12.50 -30.58
C ILE A 105 -5.49 -11.97 -31.96
N GLN A 106 -6.26 -12.76 -32.71
CA GLN A 106 -6.49 -12.52 -34.14
C GLN A 106 -7.48 -11.38 -34.34
N LYS A 107 -7.00 -10.28 -34.95
CA LYS A 107 -7.86 -9.18 -35.40
C LYS A 107 -8.41 -9.51 -36.78
N SER A 108 -9.72 -9.64 -36.88
CA SER A 108 -10.42 -9.83 -38.16
C SER A 108 -10.94 -8.50 -38.70
N VAL A 109 -10.53 -8.12 -39.91
CA VAL A 109 -11.05 -6.90 -40.57
C VAL A 109 -12.56 -6.98 -40.79
N LEU A 110 -13.09 -8.20 -40.93
CA LEU A 110 -14.50 -8.47 -41.23
C LEU A 110 -15.40 -8.52 -39.99
N ASN A 111 -14.85 -8.65 -38.77
CA ASN A 111 -15.64 -8.79 -37.55
C ASN A 111 -15.21 -7.78 -36.46
N PRO A 112 -15.63 -6.50 -36.58
CA PRO A 112 -15.21 -5.44 -35.67
C PRO A 112 -15.70 -5.62 -34.23
N ILE A 113 -16.83 -6.30 -34.02
CA ILE A 113 -17.37 -6.59 -32.69
C ILE A 113 -16.47 -7.60 -31.97
N GLN A 114 -16.09 -8.67 -32.66
CA GLN A 114 -15.17 -9.68 -32.13
C GLN A 114 -13.83 -9.06 -31.74
N ASN A 115 -13.29 -8.14 -32.54
CA ASN A 115 -12.03 -7.46 -32.21
C ASN A 115 -12.13 -6.67 -30.90
N LYS A 116 -13.25 -5.97 -30.67
CA LYS A 116 -13.47 -5.25 -29.41
C LYS A 116 -13.62 -6.20 -28.22
N LEU A 117 -14.31 -7.33 -28.41
CA LEU A 117 -14.43 -8.36 -27.36
C LEU A 117 -13.06 -8.95 -27.01
N PHE A 118 -12.23 -9.23 -28.01
CA PHE A 118 -10.87 -9.77 -27.80
C PHE A 118 -9.93 -8.75 -27.16
N GLU A 119 -10.07 -7.47 -27.51
CA GLU A 119 -9.37 -6.39 -26.81
C GLU A 119 -9.79 -6.33 -25.34
N PHE A 120 -11.09 -6.42 -25.05
CA PHE A 120 -11.59 -6.47 -23.68
C PHE A 120 -11.08 -7.71 -22.91
N ALA A 121 -11.13 -8.89 -23.52
CA ALA A 121 -10.58 -10.13 -22.97
C ALA A 121 -9.09 -10.01 -22.62
N SER A 122 -8.32 -9.33 -23.48
CA SER A 122 -6.89 -9.10 -23.27
C SER A 122 -6.61 -8.19 -22.05
N HIS A 123 -7.53 -7.27 -21.74
CA HIS A 123 -7.42 -6.41 -20.55
C HIS A 123 -7.81 -7.15 -19.27
N MET A 124 -8.78 -8.07 -19.35
CA MET A 124 -9.23 -8.89 -18.21
C MET A 124 -8.20 -9.95 -17.81
N LYS A 125 -7.33 -10.37 -18.76
CA LYS A 125 -6.23 -11.33 -18.54
C LYS A 125 -6.69 -12.70 -17.99
N ASN A 126 -7.85 -13.18 -18.43
CA ASN A 126 -8.35 -14.51 -18.05
C ASN A 126 -7.40 -15.61 -18.52
N ILE A 127 -7.33 -16.67 -17.72
CA ILE A 127 -6.53 -17.87 -17.97
C ILE A 127 -7.47 -19.07 -18.13
N ILE A 128 -7.49 -19.64 -19.33
CA ILE A 128 -8.21 -20.89 -19.60
C ILE A 128 -7.23 -22.03 -19.31
N HIS A 129 -7.66 -23.01 -18.50
CA HIS A 129 -6.80 -24.14 -18.16
C HIS A 129 -7.21 -25.37 -18.97
N VAL A 130 -6.22 -26.04 -19.55
CA VAL A 130 -6.38 -27.33 -20.23
C VAL A 130 -5.64 -28.38 -19.42
N ILE A 131 -6.39 -29.25 -18.74
CA ILE A 131 -5.84 -30.39 -18.01
C ILE A 131 -5.82 -31.58 -18.97
N VAL A 132 -4.65 -32.16 -19.22
CA VAL A 132 -4.45 -33.24 -20.19
C VAL A 132 -3.84 -34.46 -19.50
N ASP A 133 -4.43 -35.63 -19.73
CA ASP A 133 -3.83 -36.92 -19.42
C ASP A 133 -2.86 -37.30 -20.55
N ILE A 134 -1.57 -37.41 -20.24
CA ILE A 134 -0.50 -37.53 -21.24
C ILE A 134 -0.62 -38.85 -22.02
N GLU A 135 -1.09 -39.91 -21.37
CA GLU A 135 -1.18 -41.26 -21.93
C GLU A 135 -2.36 -41.39 -22.89
N SER A 136 -3.56 -41.04 -22.45
CA SER A 136 -4.79 -41.13 -23.26
C SER A 136 -4.98 -39.97 -24.24
N LYS A 137 -4.26 -38.85 -24.03
CA LYS A 137 -4.45 -37.57 -24.74
C LYS A 137 -5.84 -36.96 -24.56
N GLN A 138 -6.60 -37.43 -23.57
CA GLN A 138 -7.87 -36.81 -23.20
C GLN A 138 -7.63 -35.55 -22.38
N CYS A 139 -8.49 -34.54 -22.54
CA CYS A 139 -8.38 -33.29 -21.81
C CYS A 139 -9.70 -32.70 -21.31
N ILE A 140 -9.59 -31.89 -20.26
CA ILE A 140 -10.64 -31.04 -19.72
C ILE A 140 -10.30 -29.59 -19.99
N LEU A 141 -11.32 -28.84 -20.42
CA LEU A 141 -11.24 -27.39 -20.47
C LEU A 141 -11.89 -26.79 -19.23
N VAL A 142 -11.15 -25.98 -18.48
CA VAL A 142 -11.64 -25.21 -17.34
C VAL A 142 -11.84 -23.76 -17.78
N ASP A 143 -13.04 -23.23 -17.55
CA ASP A 143 -13.43 -21.83 -17.85
C ASP A 143 -13.22 -21.42 -19.32
N ALA A 144 -13.52 -22.33 -20.25
CA ALA A 144 -13.38 -22.07 -21.69
C ALA A 144 -14.30 -20.93 -22.17
N CYS A 145 -13.72 -19.75 -22.35
CA CYS A 145 -14.42 -18.53 -22.76
C CYS A 145 -13.65 -17.76 -23.86
N TRP A 146 -14.29 -16.71 -24.38
CA TRP A 146 -13.81 -15.74 -25.38
C TRP A 146 -13.61 -16.29 -26.80
N ASP A 147 -12.73 -17.28 -26.97
CA ASP A 147 -12.22 -17.69 -28.29
C ASP A 147 -12.25 -19.22 -28.46
N ILE A 148 -13.45 -19.80 -28.35
CA ILE A 148 -13.68 -21.27 -28.43
C ILE A 148 -13.12 -21.88 -29.71
N GLU A 149 -13.18 -21.19 -30.85
CA GLU A 149 -12.61 -21.69 -32.12
C GLU A 149 -11.11 -21.94 -31.98
N ASN A 150 -10.38 -20.94 -31.50
CA ASN A 150 -8.94 -21.02 -31.39
C ASN A 150 -8.52 -21.96 -30.26
N ILE A 151 -9.25 -21.99 -29.15
CA ILE A 151 -9.01 -22.96 -28.06
C ILE A 151 -9.08 -24.39 -28.61
N LEU A 152 -10.16 -24.73 -29.33
CA LEU A 152 -10.33 -26.07 -29.90
C LEU A 152 -9.26 -26.38 -30.95
N ARG A 153 -8.93 -25.41 -31.81
CA ARG A 153 -7.84 -25.55 -32.78
C ARG A 153 -6.50 -25.85 -32.12
N LEU A 154 -6.15 -25.15 -31.04
CA LEU A 154 -4.90 -25.39 -30.30
C LEU A 154 -4.87 -26.78 -29.66
N VAL A 155 -6.01 -27.25 -29.14
CA VAL A 155 -6.15 -28.59 -28.56
C VAL A 155 -6.02 -29.67 -29.63
N GLU A 156 -6.66 -29.48 -30.79
CA GLU A 156 -6.60 -30.39 -31.95
C GLU A 156 -5.21 -30.43 -32.59
N GLU A 157 -4.53 -29.28 -32.74
CA GLU A 157 -3.16 -29.19 -33.28
C GLU A 157 -2.16 -29.98 -32.42
N GLN A 158 -2.42 -30.13 -31.11
CA GLN A 158 -1.62 -30.95 -30.19
C GLN A 158 -2.08 -32.42 -30.13
N GLY A 159 -3.16 -32.77 -30.84
CA GLY A 159 -3.72 -34.12 -30.89
C GLY A 159 -4.45 -34.55 -29.61
N TYR A 160 -4.98 -33.59 -28.84
CA TYR A 160 -5.76 -33.88 -27.64
C TYR A 160 -7.26 -33.95 -27.94
N THR A 161 -8.00 -34.72 -27.14
CA THR A 161 -9.46 -34.89 -27.27
C THR A 161 -10.19 -34.35 -26.03
N VAL A 162 -11.07 -33.37 -26.22
CA VAL A 162 -11.87 -32.80 -25.12
C VAL A 162 -12.95 -33.79 -24.69
N VAL A 163 -12.96 -34.19 -23.41
CA VAL A 163 -13.96 -35.15 -22.89
C VAL A 163 -14.94 -34.53 -21.88
N ALA A 164 -14.57 -33.41 -21.28
CA ALA A 164 -15.44 -32.66 -20.38
C ALA A 164 -15.01 -31.18 -20.31
N THR A 165 -15.89 -30.34 -19.77
CA THR A 165 -15.56 -28.97 -19.39
C THR A 165 -15.99 -28.72 -17.96
N ILE A 166 -15.20 -27.94 -17.22
CA ILE A 166 -15.48 -27.55 -15.85
C ILE A 166 -15.58 -26.03 -15.81
N ILE A 167 -16.52 -25.52 -15.03
CA ILE A 167 -16.66 -24.09 -14.78
C ILE A 167 -16.40 -23.83 -13.30
N THR A 168 -15.48 -22.92 -13.00
CA THR A 168 -15.17 -22.55 -11.61
C THR A 168 -16.27 -21.67 -11.02
N HIS A 169 -16.86 -20.76 -11.81
CA HIS A 169 -17.98 -19.91 -11.38
C HIS A 169 -18.73 -19.27 -12.56
N TYR A 170 -19.89 -18.66 -12.29
CA TYR A 170 -20.84 -18.25 -13.35
C TYR A 170 -20.53 -16.95 -14.12
N HIS A 171 -19.48 -16.19 -13.78
CA HIS A 171 -19.25 -14.90 -14.42
C HIS A 171 -19.01 -14.99 -15.94
N PHE A 172 -19.42 -13.95 -16.66
CA PHE A 172 -19.50 -13.93 -18.12
C PHE A 172 -18.15 -14.18 -18.81
N ASP A 173 -17.05 -13.84 -18.16
CA ASP A 173 -15.69 -13.97 -18.67
C ASP A 173 -15.12 -15.39 -18.49
N HIS A 174 -15.86 -16.27 -17.81
CA HIS A 174 -15.55 -17.70 -17.63
C HIS A 174 -16.57 -18.61 -18.33
N VAL A 175 -17.85 -18.19 -18.42
CA VAL A 175 -18.92 -19.00 -19.06
C VAL A 175 -19.41 -18.45 -20.41
N GLY A 176 -19.10 -17.21 -20.74
CA GLY A 176 -19.65 -16.51 -21.90
C GLY A 176 -21.13 -16.15 -21.75
N GLY A 177 -21.79 -15.84 -22.87
CA GLY A 177 -23.21 -15.47 -22.90
C GLY A 177 -23.43 -13.97 -23.06
N SER A 178 -24.48 -13.44 -22.43
CA SER A 178 -24.78 -12.01 -22.50
C SER A 178 -23.72 -11.19 -21.74
N PRO A 179 -23.16 -10.12 -22.34
CA PRO A 179 -22.21 -9.26 -21.66
C PRO A 179 -22.88 -8.49 -20.50
N PRO A 180 -22.11 -8.00 -19.51
CA PRO A 180 -22.65 -7.21 -18.42
C PRO A 180 -23.13 -5.82 -18.88
N SER A 181 -23.98 -5.19 -18.07
CA SER A 181 -24.44 -3.80 -18.28
C SER A 181 -23.26 -2.84 -18.43
N PRO A 182 -23.32 -1.85 -19.37
CA PRO A 182 -24.47 -1.46 -20.19
C PRO A 182 -24.61 -2.21 -21.53
N TYR A 183 -23.76 -3.22 -21.79
CA TYR A 183 -23.71 -3.91 -23.07
C TYR A 183 -24.72 -5.05 -23.19
N ASP A 184 -25.37 -5.43 -22.09
CA ASP A 184 -26.45 -6.42 -22.01
C ASP A 184 -27.65 -6.11 -22.91
N THR A 185 -27.87 -4.83 -23.22
CA THR A 185 -28.90 -4.36 -24.16
C THR A 185 -28.55 -4.56 -25.64
N LEU A 186 -27.27 -4.82 -25.95
CA LEU A 186 -26.81 -5.03 -27.32
C LEU A 186 -26.99 -6.50 -27.73
N PRO A 187 -27.26 -6.79 -29.02
CA PRO A 187 -27.38 -8.17 -29.52
C PRO A 187 -26.00 -8.84 -29.69
N ILE A 188 -25.12 -8.71 -28.70
CA ILE A 188 -23.76 -9.26 -28.67
C ILE A 188 -23.77 -10.45 -27.71
N LYS A 189 -23.18 -11.57 -28.15
CA LYS A 189 -22.97 -12.75 -27.28
C LYS A 189 -21.48 -13.08 -27.23
N ILE A 190 -20.97 -13.24 -26.02
CA ILE A 190 -19.62 -13.67 -25.75
C ILE A 190 -19.56 -15.18 -25.96
N SER A 191 -18.58 -15.63 -26.75
CA SER A 191 -18.36 -17.06 -26.97
C SER A 191 -17.86 -17.71 -25.67
N GLY A 192 -18.40 -18.86 -25.31
CA GLY A 192 -18.02 -19.57 -24.10
C GLY A 192 -18.69 -20.94 -24.03
N LEU A 193 -19.26 -21.26 -22.88
CA LEU A 193 -19.86 -22.57 -22.59
C LEU A 193 -20.92 -22.99 -23.62
N ALA A 194 -21.84 -22.08 -23.98
CA ALA A 194 -22.90 -22.38 -24.95
C ALA A 194 -22.33 -22.72 -26.35
N SER A 195 -21.30 -21.98 -26.78
CA SER A 195 -20.61 -22.22 -28.06
C SER A 195 -19.86 -23.55 -28.03
N LEU A 196 -19.19 -23.86 -26.91
CA LEU A 196 -18.42 -25.09 -26.72
C LEU A 196 -19.34 -26.32 -26.75
N LEU A 197 -20.43 -26.33 -25.99
CA LEU A 197 -21.39 -27.44 -25.96
C LEU A 197 -22.08 -27.66 -27.31
N LYS A 198 -22.27 -26.58 -28.10
CA LYS A 198 -22.78 -26.67 -29.47
C LYS A 198 -21.78 -27.33 -30.41
N LYS A 199 -20.49 -27.02 -30.30
CA LYS A 199 -19.44 -27.59 -31.14
C LYS A 199 -19.08 -29.02 -30.79
N ILE A 200 -19.18 -29.39 -29.52
CA ILE A 200 -18.85 -30.72 -29.01
C ILE A 200 -20.11 -31.31 -28.34
N PRO A 201 -21.00 -31.97 -29.11
CA PRO A 201 -22.29 -32.40 -28.59
C PRO A 201 -22.24 -33.53 -27.55
N HIS A 202 -21.11 -34.21 -27.37
CA HIS A 202 -21.00 -35.36 -26.47
C HIS A 202 -20.48 -35.02 -25.06
N ILE A 203 -19.90 -33.83 -24.86
CA ILE A 203 -19.32 -33.45 -23.57
C ILE A 203 -20.36 -32.83 -22.62
N LYS A 204 -20.11 -32.95 -21.32
CA LYS A 204 -20.91 -32.33 -20.26
C LYS A 204 -20.10 -31.26 -19.53
N ALA A 205 -20.81 -30.32 -18.92
CA ALA A 205 -20.25 -29.22 -18.16
C ALA A 205 -20.48 -29.44 -16.65
N TYR A 206 -19.39 -29.48 -15.88
CA TYR A 206 -19.43 -29.68 -14.43
C TYR A 206 -19.40 -28.33 -13.73
N ILE A 207 -20.45 -28.03 -12.97
CA ILE A 207 -20.69 -26.72 -12.34
C ILE A 207 -21.25 -26.94 -10.93
N HIS A 208 -20.94 -26.06 -9.99
CA HIS A 208 -21.59 -26.07 -8.68
C HIS A 208 -23.09 -25.74 -8.79
N PRO A 209 -23.99 -26.47 -8.09
CA PRO A 209 -25.44 -26.28 -8.23
C PRO A 209 -25.95 -24.86 -7.97
N LEU A 210 -25.29 -24.10 -7.08
CA LEU A 210 -25.66 -22.71 -6.78
C LEU A 210 -25.46 -21.75 -7.97
N ASP A 211 -24.59 -22.10 -8.92
CA ASP A 211 -24.28 -21.26 -10.08
C ASP A 211 -25.09 -21.65 -11.34
N ILE A 212 -25.66 -22.85 -11.37
CA ILE A 212 -26.46 -23.35 -12.51
C ILE A 212 -27.60 -22.38 -12.90
N PRO A 213 -28.41 -21.83 -11.97
CA PRO A 213 -29.49 -20.92 -12.32
C PRO A 213 -29.00 -19.65 -13.03
N TYR A 214 -27.88 -19.08 -12.58
CA TYR A 214 -27.30 -17.87 -13.17
C TYR A 214 -26.75 -18.14 -14.58
N ILE A 215 -26.08 -19.29 -14.78
CA ILE A 215 -25.60 -19.70 -16.10
C ILE A 215 -26.78 -19.91 -17.06
N GLN A 216 -27.86 -20.56 -16.61
CA GLN A 216 -29.05 -20.77 -17.43
C GLN A 216 -29.74 -19.46 -17.83
N GLN A 217 -29.76 -18.47 -16.93
CA GLN A 217 -30.30 -17.14 -17.22
C GLN A 217 -29.46 -16.41 -18.28
N ALA A 218 -28.12 -16.44 -18.16
CA ALA A 218 -27.22 -15.81 -19.12
C ALA A 218 -27.13 -16.58 -20.46
N ASN A 219 -27.37 -17.90 -20.43
CA ASN A 219 -27.25 -18.81 -21.56
C ASN A 219 -28.50 -19.71 -21.69
N PRO A 220 -29.66 -19.15 -22.09
CA PRO A 220 -30.94 -19.87 -22.08
C PRO A 220 -31.00 -21.05 -23.07
N ASN A 221 -30.06 -21.14 -24.00
CA ASN A 221 -29.99 -22.20 -25.00
C ASN A 221 -29.28 -23.47 -24.50
N ILE A 222 -28.70 -23.45 -23.30
CA ILE A 222 -28.04 -24.61 -22.71
C ILE A 222 -29.10 -25.54 -22.10
N GLN A 223 -29.14 -26.78 -22.55
CA GLN A 223 -30.06 -27.78 -22.00
C GLN A 223 -29.61 -28.21 -20.60
N ALA A 224 -30.54 -28.30 -19.64
CA ALA A 224 -30.23 -28.62 -18.24
C ALA A 224 -29.51 -29.96 -18.07
N ASN A 225 -29.82 -30.97 -18.89
CA ASN A 225 -29.15 -32.29 -18.86
C ASN A 225 -27.66 -32.27 -19.28
N ARG A 226 -27.17 -31.13 -19.80
CA ARG A 226 -25.76 -30.90 -20.14
C ARG A 226 -24.96 -30.33 -18.99
N LEU A 227 -25.63 -29.84 -17.94
CA LEU A 227 -25.03 -29.29 -16.74
C LEU A 227 -25.07 -30.36 -15.66
N VAL A 228 -23.90 -30.77 -15.18
CA VAL A 228 -23.74 -31.78 -14.14
C VAL A 228 -23.39 -31.07 -12.84
N PRO A 229 -24.23 -31.14 -11.80
CA PRO A 229 -23.94 -30.52 -10.51
C PRO A 229 -22.79 -31.27 -9.81
N THR A 230 -21.74 -30.53 -9.42
CA THR A 230 -20.55 -31.10 -8.75
C THR A 230 -20.75 -31.39 -7.27
N CYS A 231 -21.76 -30.79 -6.64
CA CYS A 231 -22.09 -30.99 -5.23
C CYS A 231 -23.51 -31.56 -5.10
N THR A 232 -23.62 -32.81 -4.66
CA THR A 232 -24.83 -33.37 -4.05
C THR A 232 -24.46 -33.79 -2.62
N PRO A 233 -25.34 -33.62 -1.61
CA PRO A 233 -25.00 -33.77 -0.19
C PRO A 233 -24.29 -35.08 0.22
N ASP A 234 -24.37 -36.13 -0.60
CA ASP A 234 -23.90 -37.48 -0.23
C ASP A 234 -22.66 -37.99 -1.01
N ILE A 235 -22.10 -37.24 -1.96
CA ILE A 235 -20.96 -37.73 -2.77
C ILE A 235 -20.03 -36.56 -3.14
N THR A 236 -18.77 -36.60 -2.72
CA THR A 236 -17.68 -35.90 -3.43
C THR A 236 -17.61 -36.48 -4.84
N GLN A 237 -18.20 -35.81 -5.83
CA GLN A 237 -18.10 -36.29 -7.21
C GLN A 237 -16.66 -36.14 -7.67
N HIS A 238 -15.94 -37.25 -7.85
CA HIS A 238 -14.65 -37.24 -8.50
C HIS A 238 -14.83 -37.34 -10.00
N LEU A 239 -14.24 -36.42 -10.76
CA LEU A 239 -14.11 -36.57 -12.20
C LEU A 239 -12.74 -37.16 -12.49
N ASN A 240 -12.72 -38.42 -12.92
CA ASN A 240 -11.49 -39.12 -13.25
C ASN A 240 -11.32 -39.20 -14.76
N ILE A 241 -10.13 -38.85 -15.25
CA ILE A 241 -9.73 -39.00 -16.67
C ILE A 241 -8.37 -39.66 -16.71
N GLY A 242 -8.29 -40.86 -17.27
CA GLY A 242 -7.06 -41.63 -17.25
C GLY A 242 -6.54 -41.80 -15.82
N LYS A 243 -5.34 -41.28 -15.53
CA LYS A 243 -4.74 -41.30 -14.19
C LYS A 243 -5.02 -40.03 -13.38
N ILE A 244 -5.68 -39.04 -13.97
CA ILE A 244 -5.98 -37.76 -13.34
C ILE A 244 -7.23 -37.90 -12.49
N GLN A 245 -7.11 -37.55 -11.21
CA GLN A 245 -8.20 -37.47 -10.26
C GLN A 245 -8.50 -36.00 -9.96
N ILE A 246 -9.76 -35.59 -10.18
CA ILE A 246 -10.21 -34.23 -9.88
C ILE A 246 -11.25 -34.28 -8.78
N GLU A 247 -10.99 -33.55 -7.71
CA GLU A 247 -11.88 -33.30 -6.61
C GLU A 247 -12.35 -31.83 -6.64
N PHE A 248 -13.66 -31.62 -6.52
CA PHE A 248 -14.24 -30.28 -6.47
C PHE A 248 -14.31 -29.80 -5.03
N ILE A 249 -13.74 -28.63 -4.76
CA ILE A 249 -13.77 -27.96 -3.47
C ILE A 249 -14.69 -26.75 -3.60
N HIS A 250 -15.78 -26.71 -2.82
CA HIS A 250 -16.66 -25.54 -2.79
C HIS A 250 -15.94 -24.37 -2.12
N THR A 251 -15.86 -23.25 -2.82
CA THR A 251 -15.11 -22.06 -2.41
C THR A 251 -15.96 -20.80 -2.54
N PRO A 252 -17.08 -20.68 -1.79
CA PRO A 252 -18.02 -19.57 -1.92
C PRO A 252 -17.38 -18.24 -1.54
N GLY A 253 -17.79 -17.17 -2.22
CA GLY A 253 -17.32 -15.82 -1.89
C GLY A 253 -17.28 -14.89 -3.09
N HIS A 254 -16.57 -15.28 -4.16
CA HIS A 254 -16.58 -14.52 -5.41
C HIS A 254 -17.95 -14.63 -6.10
N THR A 255 -18.50 -15.84 -6.09
CA THR A 255 -19.89 -16.15 -6.40
C THR A 255 -20.43 -17.17 -5.38
N PRO A 256 -21.75 -17.41 -5.31
CA PRO A 256 -22.32 -18.39 -4.38
C PRO A 256 -21.83 -19.82 -4.65
N GLY A 257 -21.66 -20.19 -5.93
CA GLY A 257 -21.20 -21.50 -6.39
C GLY A 257 -19.75 -21.56 -6.85
N SER A 258 -18.92 -20.57 -6.50
CA SER A 258 -17.49 -20.63 -6.79
C SER A 258 -16.89 -21.95 -6.27
N GLN A 259 -16.12 -22.63 -7.11
CA GLN A 259 -15.46 -23.90 -6.79
C GLN A 259 -14.02 -23.93 -7.32
N SER A 260 -13.15 -24.59 -6.56
CA SER A 260 -11.75 -24.87 -6.92
C SER A 260 -11.57 -26.35 -7.24
N LEU A 261 -10.56 -26.69 -8.05
CA LEU A 261 -10.32 -28.05 -8.53
C LEU A 261 -9.00 -28.56 -7.98
N MET A 262 -9.05 -29.60 -7.16
CA MET A 262 -7.87 -30.30 -6.68
C MET A 262 -7.55 -31.45 -7.65
N VAL A 263 -6.41 -31.34 -8.34
CA VAL A 263 -5.92 -32.32 -9.30
C VAL A 263 -4.80 -33.13 -8.65
N ASN A 264 -4.99 -34.46 -8.58
CA ASN A 264 -4.03 -35.40 -7.98
C ASN A 264 -3.55 -34.99 -6.57
N GLN A 265 -4.40 -34.34 -5.77
CA GLN A 265 -4.12 -33.88 -4.41
C GLN A 265 -2.93 -32.92 -4.25
N CYS A 266 -2.38 -32.39 -5.34
CA CYS A 266 -1.15 -31.58 -5.30
C CYS A 266 -1.18 -30.33 -6.20
N ARG A 267 -2.17 -30.20 -7.09
CA ARG A 267 -2.38 -29.01 -7.92
C ARG A 267 -3.78 -28.47 -7.69
N LEU A 268 -3.88 -27.20 -7.32
CA LEU A 268 -5.14 -26.50 -7.12
C LEU A 268 -5.37 -25.52 -8.28
N ILE A 269 -6.43 -25.72 -9.05
CA ILE A 269 -6.96 -24.69 -9.95
C ILE A 269 -8.00 -23.91 -9.17
N ALA A 270 -7.67 -22.70 -8.75
CA ALA A 270 -8.45 -21.96 -7.76
C ALA A 270 -9.57 -21.09 -8.35
N GLY A 271 -9.62 -20.95 -9.68
CA GLY A 271 -10.46 -19.97 -10.35
C GLY A 271 -10.19 -18.57 -9.80
N ASP A 272 -11.26 -17.83 -9.53
CA ASP A 272 -11.19 -16.47 -8.99
C ASP A 272 -11.29 -16.46 -7.46
N THR A 273 -11.26 -17.61 -6.79
CA THR A 273 -11.27 -17.63 -5.31
C THR A 273 -9.92 -17.16 -4.77
N LEU A 274 -8.84 -17.78 -5.24
CA LEU A 274 -7.47 -17.46 -4.87
C LEU A 274 -6.67 -17.12 -6.13
N LEU A 275 -6.06 -15.95 -6.13
CA LEU A 275 -5.21 -15.46 -7.21
C LEU A 275 -3.77 -15.36 -6.71
N CYS A 276 -2.80 -15.57 -7.59
CA CYS A 276 -1.39 -15.58 -7.17
C CYS A 276 -0.89 -14.17 -6.81
N GLY A 277 -0.03 -14.09 -5.81
CA GLY A 277 0.61 -12.85 -5.37
C GLY A 277 -0.14 -12.09 -4.28
N GLY A 278 -0.87 -12.79 -3.41
CA GLY A 278 -1.63 -12.18 -2.32
C GLY A 278 -2.92 -11.52 -2.81
N HIS A 279 -3.64 -12.16 -3.73
CA HIS A 279 -4.89 -11.63 -4.28
C HIS A 279 -6.03 -12.64 -4.22
N CYS A 280 -7.27 -12.14 -4.24
CA CYS A 280 -8.49 -12.94 -4.37
C CYS A 280 -9.44 -12.27 -5.37
N GLY A 281 -10.44 -13.02 -5.84
CA GLY A 281 -11.50 -12.47 -6.65
C GLY A 281 -12.35 -11.46 -5.88
N ARG A 282 -12.92 -10.54 -6.64
CA ARG A 282 -13.78 -9.47 -6.14
C ARG A 282 -15.03 -10.01 -5.45
N THR A 283 -15.46 -9.37 -4.36
CA THR A 283 -16.69 -9.78 -3.64
C THR A 283 -17.81 -8.74 -3.74
N ASP A 284 -17.58 -7.67 -4.51
CA ASP A 284 -18.52 -6.57 -4.75
C ASP A 284 -19.39 -6.77 -6.02
N LEU A 285 -19.13 -7.84 -6.79
CA LEU A 285 -19.95 -8.22 -7.94
C LEU A 285 -21.25 -8.91 -7.50
N PRO A 286 -22.29 -8.98 -8.35
CA PRO A 286 -23.52 -9.70 -8.04
C PRO A 286 -23.23 -11.14 -7.56
N GLY A 287 -23.89 -11.58 -6.49
CA GLY A 287 -23.64 -12.89 -5.89
C GLY A 287 -22.36 -13.01 -5.06
N GLY A 288 -21.50 -11.98 -5.02
CA GLY A 288 -20.34 -11.92 -4.16
C GLY A 288 -20.69 -11.74 -2.67
N HIS A 289 -19.92 -12.37 -1.79
CA HIS A 289 -20.12 -12.31 -0.34
C HIS A 289 -18.78 -12.35 0.42
N ARG A 290 -18.38 -11.21 0.99
CA ARG A 290 -17.07 -11.03 1.65
C ARG A 290 -16.81 -12.02 2.79
N LYS A 291 -17.79 -12.25 3.68
CA LYS A 291 -17.61 -13.18 4.81
C LYS A 291 -17.44 -14.63 4.35
N SER A 292 -18.08 -15.01 3.25
CA SER A 292 -17.90 -16.35 2.68
C SER A 292 -16.52 -16.49 2.05
N MET A 293 -16.03 -15.45 1.36
CA MET A 293 -14.67 -15.43 0.83
C MET A 293 -13.63 -15.54 1.96
N GLU A 294 -13.83 -14.80 3.05
CA GLU A 294 -13.01 -14.87 4.26
C GLU A 294 -12.97 -16.28 4.84
N HIS A 295 -14.14 -16.88 5.05
CA HIS A 295 -14.24 -18.25 5.53
C HIS A 295 -13.53 -19.24 4.60
N THR A 296 -13.71 -19.10 3.29
CA THR A 296 -13.08 -19.95 2.27
C THR A 296 -11.56 -19.84 2.32
N LEU A 297 -10.98 -18.64 2.33
CA LEU A 297 -9.51 -18.50 2.35
C LEU A 297 -8.88 -18.89 3.70
N ARG A 298 -9.57 -18.68 4.83
CA ARG A 298 -9.10 -19.11 6.15
C ARG A 298 -9.19 -20.62 6.35
N HIS A 299 -10.39 -21.16 6.17
CA HIS A 299 -10.75 -22.48 6.70
C HIS A 299 -10.93 -23.56 5.64
N VAL A 300 -11.09 -23.18 4.37
CA VAL A 300 -11.19 -24.17 3.27
C VAL A 300 -9.83 -24.30 2.59
N LEU A 301 -9.35 -23.21 1.96
CA LEU A 301 -8.07 -23.21 1.26
C LEU A 301 -6.87 -23.04 2.22
N GLY A 302 -7.03 -22.30 3.32
CA GLY A 302 -5.97 -22.11 4.31
C GLY A 302 -5.59 -23.37 5.10
N ASN A 303 -6.44 -24.40 5.08
CA ASN A 303 -6.17 -25.71 5.70
C ASN A 303 -5.48 -26.70 4.75
N LEU A 304 -5.22 -26.30 3.50
CA LEU A 304 -4.49 -27.13 2.54
C LEU A 304 -2.98 -27.16 2.83
N ASP A 305 -2.31 -28.22 2.38
CA ASP A 305 -0.86 -28.40 2.51
C ASP A 305 -0.09 -27.33 1.73
N ASP A 306 0.90 -26.72 2.37
CA ASP A 306 1.70 -25.62 1.80
C ASP A 306 2.42 -25.97 0.50
N ARG A 307 2.66 -27.26 0.23
CA ARG A 307 3.32 -27.75 -0.99
C ARG A 307 2.41 -27.79 -2.21
N ILE A 308 1.10 -27.64 -2.02
CA ILE A 308 0.13 -27.66 -3.13
C ILE A 308 0.37 -26.45 -4.03
N ILE A 309 0.52 -26.71 -5.34
CA ILE A 309 0.76 -25.67 -6.34
C ILE A 309 -0.59 -25.11 -6.80
N VAL A 310 -0.69 -23.77 -6.82
CA VAL A 310 -1.90 -23.03 -7.15
C VAL A 310 -1.79 -22.45 -8.56
N TYR A 311 -2.87 -22.62 -9.34
CA TYR A 311 -3.07 -21.99 -10.64
C TYR A 311 -4.30 -21.05 -10.58
N PRO A 312 -4.14 -19.75 -10.92
CA PRO A 312 -5.20 -18.74 -10.76
C PRO A 312 -6.07 -18.61 -12.00
N GLY A 313 -7.30 -18.10 -11.87
CA GLY A 313 -8.20 -17.80 -13.00
C GLY A 313 -7.78 -16.59 -13.85
N HIS A 314 -6.97 -15.67 -13.32
CA HIS A 314 -6.50 -14.46 -14.00
C HIS A 314 -4.99 -14.24 -13.83
N ASP A 315 -4.35 -13.69 -14.87
CA ASP A 315 -2.91 -13.38 -14.88
C ASP A 315 -2.61 -11.98 -14.34
N TYR A 316 -2.28 -11.89 -13.05
CA TYR A 316 -1.82 -10.65 -12.42
C TYR A 316 -0.28 -10.46 -12.43
N GLY A 317 0.44 -11.23 -13.25
CA GLY A 317 1.90 -11.18 -13.38
C GLY A 317 2.61 -12.40 -12.81
N ILE A 318 1.88 -13.28 -12.12
CA ILE A 318 2.36 -14.54 -11.56
C ILE A 318 1.43 -15.65 -12.03
N SER A 319 1.95 -16.60 -12.83
CA SER A 319 1.14 -17.65 -13.46
C SER A 319 0.86 -18.86 -12.54
N TRP A 320 1.62 -19.01 -11.44
CA TRP A 320 1.49 -20.10 -10.49
C TRP A 320 2.03 -19.69 -9.12
N SER A 321 1.58 -20.33 -8.06
CA SER A 321 2.10 -20.13 -6.69
C SER A 321 1.99 -21.43 -5.90
N THR A 322 2.14 -21.38 -4.58
CA THR A 322 1.83 -22.49 -3.68
C THR A 322 0.95 -22.02 -2.53
N ILE A 323 0.25 -22.93 -1.86
CA ILE A 323 -0.53 -22.59 -0.65
C ILE A 323 0.38 -21.94 0.40
N GLY A 324 1.61 -22.43 0.59
CA GLY A 324 2.58 -21.83 1.51
C GLY A 324 2.98 -20.41 1.12
N MET A 325 3.27 -20.17 -0.16
CA MET A 325 3.57 -18.82 -0.66
C MET A 325 2.39 -17.86 -0.49
N GLU A 326 1.16 -18.29 -0.78
CA GLU A 326 -0.03 -17.43 -0.61
C GLU A 326 -0.40 -17.20 0.85
N ARG A 327 -0.07 -18.15 1.75
CA ARG A 327 -0.12 -17.96 3.20
C ARG A 327 0.90 -16.90 3.66
N GLU A 328 2.14 -17.00 3.20
CA GLU A 328 3.19 -15.99 3.47
C GLU A 328 2.83 -14.61 2.89
N ASN A 329 2.15 -14.56 1.75
CA ASN A 329 1.63 -13.32 1.16
C ASN A 329 0.40 -12.76 1.89
N GLY A 330 -0.07 -13.40 2.97
CA GLY A 330 -1.19 -12.93 3.79
C GLY A 330 -2.58 -13.19 3.19
N CYS A 331 -2.73 -14.05 2.19
CA CYS A 331 -4.03 -14.37 1.58
C CYS A 331 -4.65 -15.68 2.03
N LEU A 332 -3.97 -16.49 2.85
CA LEU A 332 -4.50 -17.75 3.37
C LEU A 332 -4.18 -17.90 4.86
N GLY A 333 -5.03 -18.65 5.57
CA GLY A 333 -4.83 -18.95 7.00
C GLY A 333 -5.38 -17.88 7.96
N ASP A 334 -5.15 -18.09 9.26
CA ASP A 334 -5.72 -17.26 10.33
C ASP A 334 -5.25 -15.80 10.27
N GLU A 335 -4.02 -15.58 9.80
CA GLU A 335 -3.39 -14.27 9.55
C GLU A 335 -3.77 -13.67 8.18
N LEU A 336 -5.04 -13.78 7.78
CA LEU A 336 -5.56 -13.16 6.54
C LEU A 336 -5.37 -11.64 6.56
N VAL A 337 -4.42 -11.12 5.79
CA VAL A 337 -4.12 -9.71 5.57
C VAL A 337 -4.99 -9.20 4.43
N GLY A 338 -6.27 -8.91 4.72
CA GLY A 338 -7.14 -8.04 3.92
C GLY A 338 -7.19 -8.26 2.39
N PHE A 339 -8.25 -8.92 1.94
CA PHE A 339 -8.63 -9.04 0.52
C PHE A 339 -8.57 -7.73 -0.28
N GLY A 340 -7.70 -7.66 -1.29
CA GLY A 340 -7.77 -6.62 -2.34
C GLY A 340 -6.92 -5.36 -2.13
N LYS A 341 -5.74 -5.44 -1.50
CA LYS A 341 -4.70 -4.41 -1.62
C LYS A 341 -3.58 -4.89 -2.55
N LYS A 342 -3.38 -4.21 -3.68
CA LYS A 342 -2.13 -4.31 -4.45
C LYS A 342 -1.09 -3.37 -3.84
N ASP A 343 0.10 -3.92 -3.66
CA ASP A 343 1.38 -3.23 -3.72
C ASP A 343 1.65 -2.11 -2.70
N ILE A 344 1.54 -2.43 -1.41
CA ILE A 344 2.38 -1.83 -0.36
C ILE A 344 2.73 -3.00 0.57
N GLU A 345 3.95 -3.07 1.08
CA GLU A 345 4.43 -4.08 2.06
C GLU A 345 5.18 -5.30 1.49
N LYS A 346 6.25 -5.04 0.75
CA LYS A 346 7.54 -5.66 1.12
C LYS A 346 8.28 -4.72 2.05
N MET A 347 7.82 -4.62 3.30
CA MET A 347 8.50 -4.11 4.50
C MET A 347 7.46 -3.88 5.60
N SER A 348 7.00 -4.94 6.28
CA SER A 348 6.29 -4.82 7.56
C SER A 348 6.23 -6.18 8.22
N SER A 349 7.40 -6.65 8.66
CA SER A 349 7.38 -7.50 9.85
C SER A 349 6.82 -6.65 10.99
N ALA A 350 5.61 -7.03 11.44
CA ALA A 350 4.98 -6.68 12.69
C ALA A 350 4.50 -5.22 12.86
N THR A 351 3.38 -4.85 12.21
CA THR A 351 2.48 -3.92 12.90
C THR A 351 1.00 -3.94 12.54
N GLN A 352 0.19 -3.89 13.59
CA GLN A 352 -1.27 -3.75 13.59
C GLN A 352 -1.67 -2.34 13.13
N LEU A 353 -2.97 -2.10 12.92
CA LEU A 353 -3.64 -0.80 12.67
C LEU A 353 -3.31 0.32 13.67
N THR A 354 -2.44 0.05 14.66
CA THR A 354 -1.79 0.99 15.57
C THR A 354 -0.61 1.75 14.94
N ASP A 355 -0.13 1.36 13.76
CA ASP A 355 1.18 1.83 13.30
C ASP A 355 1.19 3.24 12.72
N THR A 356 0.15 3.69 12.02
CA THR A 356 0.16 5.05 11.45
C THR A 356 0.07 6.12 12.54
N SER A 357 -0.70 5.88 13.60
CA SER A 357 -0.78 6.77 14.77
C SER A 357 0.55 6.74 15.54
N ASP A 358 1.13 5.56 15.76
CA ASP A 358 2.40 5.40 16.46
C ASP A 358 3.56 6.01 15.65
N GLU A 359 3.60 5.81 14.34
CA GLU A 359 4.52 6.50 13.42
C GLU A 359 4.35 8.02 13.49
N ASN A 360 3.12 8.53 13.57
CA ASN A 360 2.86 9.96 13.71
C ASN A 360 3.40 10.51 15.04
N VAL A 361 3.27 9.74 16.13
CA VAL A 361 3.84 10.07 17.44
C VAL A 361 5.37 10.10 17.36
N GLU A 362 6.01 9.12 16.73
CA GLU A 362 7.46 9.08 16.53
C GLU A 362 7.96 10.22 15.60
N ILE A 363 7.20 10.56 14.56
CA ILE A 363 7.45 11.72 13.70
C ILE A 363 7.38 13.03 14.51
N TRP A 364 6.40 13.16 15.41
CA TRP A 364 6.28 14.32 16.27
C TRP A 364 7.46 14.42 17.26
N LYS A 365 7.83 13.32 17.92
CA LYS A 365 9.02 13.26 18.80
C LYS A 365 10.27 13.70 18.04
N MET A 366 10.44 13.24 16.80
CA MET A 366 11.59 13.60 15.98
C MET A 366 11.56 15.07 15.55
N LYS A 367 10.38 15.63 15.20
CA LYS A 367 10.22 17.08 14.92
C LYS A 367 10.59 17.93 16.14
N LYS A 368 10.13 17.56 17.34
CA LYS A 368 10.46 18.25 18.59
C LYS A 368 11.96 18.17 18.90
N LEU A 369 12.55 16.98 18.74
CA LEU A 369 13.99 16.78 18.92
C LEU A 369 14.81 17.65 17.96
N ILE A 370 14.44 17.71 16.67
CA ILE A 370 15.11 18.57 15.69
C ILE A 370 15.00 20.05 16.08
N LYS A 371 13.83 20.51 16.51
CA LYS A 371 13.64 21.89 16.99
C LYS A 371 14.57 22.22 18.16
N ASN A 372 14.69 21.30 19.12
CA ASN A 372 15.58 21.44 20.27
C ASN A 372 17.07 21.43 19.86
N LEU A 373 17.46 20.53 18.95
CA LEU A 373 18.83 20.44 18.43
C LEU A 373 19.23 21.66 17.58
N GLN A 374 18.29 22.27 16.84
CA GLN A 374 18.52 23.49 16.07
C GLN A 374 18.69 24.72 16.96
N ALA A 375 17.93 24.79 18.07
CA ALA A 375 18.05 25.86 19.05
C ALA A 375 19.36 25.78 19.86
N ALA A 376 19.89 24.58 20.05
CA ALA A 376 21.14 24.35 20.76
C ALA A 376 22.34 25.01 20.05
N ARG A 377 23.09 25.83 20.81
CA ARG A 377 24.35 26.44 20.39
C ARG A 377 25.47 26.07 21.36
N GLY A 378 26.61 25.66 20.79
CA GLY A 378 27.83 25.36 21.54
C GLY A 378 28.86 26.48 21.42
N ASN A 379 29.74 26.56 22.40
CA ASN A 379 30.93 27.42 22.33
C ASN A 379 32.04 26.68 21.55
N GLY A 380 32.43 27.24 20.40
CA GLY A 380 33.47 26.66 19.54
C GLY A 380 33.02 25.41 18.77
N THR A 381 33.97 24.64 18.23
CA THR A 381 33.71 23.45 17.40
C THR A 381 33.62 22.21 18.27
N SER A 382 32.60 22.10 19.11
CA SER A 382 32.47 21.01 20.10
C SER A 382 31.20 20.17 19.93
N MET A 383 30.44 20.41 18.87
CA MET A 383 29.17 19.74 18.57
C MET A 383 29.39 18.70 17.47
N ILE A 384 29.33 17.43 17.84
CA ILE A 384 29.47 16.31 16.91
C ILE A 384 28.08 15.86 16.46
N SER A 385 27.90 15.83 15.15
CA SER A 385 26.73 15.25 14.47
C SER A 385 27.21 14.04 13.68
N LEU A 386 26.81 12.85 14.12
CA LEU A 386 27.20 11.57 13.51
C LEU A 386 25.96 10.81 13.05
N VAL A 387 25.90 10.48 11.77
CA VAL A 387 24.83 9.69 11.14
C VAL A 387 25.45 8.50 10.43
N ILE A 388 25.03 7.30 10.81
CA ILE A 388 25.54 6.03 10.28
C ILE A 388 24.40 5.32 9.56
N ARG A 389 24.55 5.14 8.24
CA ARG A 389 23.64 4.33 7.42
C ARG A 389 23.95 2.83 7.52
N LYS A 390 22.95 1.98 7.32
CA LYS A 390 23.12 0.52 7.16
C LYS A 390 23.47 0.19 5.71
N LEU A 391 24.63 -0.42 5.43
CA LEU A 391 24.87 -1.10 4.14
C LEU A 391 24.62 -2.61 4.26
N SER A 392 24.04 -3.19 3.21
CA SER A 392 23.72 -4.63 3.07
C SER A 392 24.95 -5.55 3.14
N LEU A 393 26.15 -5.07 2.77
CA LEU A 393 27.38 -5.85 2.89
C LEU A 393 27.96 -5.78 4.33
N ALA A 394 27.96 -6.92 5.00
CA ALA A 394 28.66 -7.25 6.24
C ALA A 394 28.44 -6.27 7.43
N PRO A 395 27.46 -6.54 8.31
CA PRO A 395 27.06 -5.61 9.37
C PRO A 395 28.08 -5.37 10.51
N LYS A 396 29.15 -6.17 10.63
CA LYS A 396 30.17 -6.02 11.68
C LYS A 396 31.26 -4.99 11.34
N ASP A 397 31.46 -4.65 10.07
CA ASP A 397 32.56 -3.79 9.61
C ASP A 397 32.28 -2.28 9.73
N GLN A 398 31.05 -1.87 10.02
CA GLN A 398 30.64 -0.46 9.92
C GLN A 398 30.87 0.32 11.23
N ILE A 399 30.47 -0.21 12.40
CA ILE A 399 30.73 0.47 13.69
C ILE A 399 32.24 0.52 13.96
N SER A 400 32.97 -0.58 13.71
CA SER A 400 34.42 -0.64 13.89
C SER A 400 35.15 0.41 13.03
N ARG A 401 34.68 0.64 11.78
CA ARG A 401 35.20 1.71 10.92
C ARG A 401 34.96 3.10 11.48
N VAL A 402 33.76 3.38 12.01
CA VAL A 402 33.44 4.68 12.60
C VAL A 402 34.21 4.90 13.90
N VAL A 403 34.36 3.87 14.73
CA VAL A 403 35.18 3.93 15.95
C VAL A 403 36.65 4.21 15.60
N LYS A 404 37.18 3.58 14.54
CA LYS A 404 38.52 3.88 14.04
C LYS A 404 38.65 5.32 13.55
N MET A 405 37.70 5.80 12.74
CA MET A 405 37.65 7.19 12.29
C MET A 405 37.64 8.17 13.48
N LEU A 406 36.82 7.92 14.51
CA LEU A 406 36.80 8.76 15.71
C LEU A 406 38.11 8.72 16.49
N ALA A 407 38.85 7.60 16.47
CA ALA A 407 40.18 7.51 17.08
C ALA A 407 41.22 8.35 16.30
N ASP A 408 41.16 8.34 14.97
CA ASP A 408 42.02 9.17 14.11
C ASP A 408 41.71 10.68 14.31
N GLU A 409 40.42 11.02 14.41
CA GLU A 409 39.95 12.38 14.72
C GLU A 409 40.36 12.84 16.12
N TYR A 410 40.33 11.95 17.12
CA TYR A 410 40.84 12.24 18.47
C TYR A 410 42.34 12.59 18.44
N GLY A 411 43.13 11.82 17.68
CA GLY A 411 44.55 12.10 17.46
C GLY A 411 44.79 13.46 16.81
N THR A 412 43.99 13.80 15.79
CA THR A 412 44.08 15.09 15.09
C THR A 412 43.68 16.26 15.99
N ALA A 413 42.60 16.11 16.77
CA ALA A 413 42.11 17.11 17.71
C ALA A 413 43.12 17.42 18.84
N SER A 414 43.99 16.48 19.18
CA SER A 414 45.05 16.71 20.18
C SER A 414 46.03 17.83 19.78
N ASN A 415 46.16 18.11 18.47
CA ASN A 415 47.04 19.15 17.92
C ASN A 415 46.42 20.56 17.96
N ILE A 416 45.17 20.72 18.41
CA ILE A 416 44.52 22.04 18.53
C ILE A 416 45.27 22.91 19.55
N LYS A 417 45.63 24.14 19.14
CA LYS A 417 46.41 25.08 19.97
C LYS A 417 45.62 25.68 21.13
N SER A 418 44.32 25.95 20.92
CA SER A 418 43.45 26.49 21.98
C SER A 418 43.16 25.41 23.02
N ARG A 419 43.61 25.63 24.28
CA ARG A 419 43.43 24.67 25.37
C ARG A 419 41.95 24.35 25.64
N VAL A 420 41.10 25.38 25.65
CA VAL A 420 39.66 25.24 25.92
C VAL A 420 38.98 24.48 24.79
N ASN A 421 39.17 24.90 23.53
CA ASN A 421 38.55 24.22 22.38
C ASN A 421 39.04 22.77 22.25
N ARG A 422 40.32 22.53 22.49
CA ARG A 422 40.89 21.17 22.48
C ARG A 422 40.22 20.26 23.50
N LEU A 423 40.08 20.70 24.75
CA LEU A 423 39.43 19.90 25.79
C LEU A 423 37.96 19.61 25.47
N SER A 424 37.23 20.59 24.93
CA SER A 424 35.83 20.42 24.53
C SER A 424 35.68 19.42 23.38
N VAL A 425 36.52 19.51 22.34
CA VAL A 425 36.51 18.56 21.20
C VAL A 425 36.86 17.15 21.67
N LEU A 426 37.92 16.98 22.46
CA LEU A 426 38.34 15.67 22.96
C LEU A 426 37.25 15.04 23.85
N SER A 427 36.60 15.84 24.71
CA SER A 427 35.49 15.37 25.54
C SER A 427 34.28 14.95 24.68
N ALA A 428 33.96 15.67 23.61
CA ALA A 428 32.86 15.33 22.71
C ALA A 428 33.12 14.03 21.94
N ILE A 429 34.33 13.85 21.39
CA ILE A 429 34.73 12.62 20.69
C ILE A 429 34.69 11.43 21.65
N THR A 430 35.23 11.59 22.87
CA THR A 430 35.22 10.53 23.90
C THR A 430 33.79 10.13 24.26
N SER A 431 32.89 11.10 24.42
CA SER A 431 31.47 10.83 24.72
C SER A 431 30.79 10.08 23.57
N THR A 432 31.06 10.47 22.32
CA THR A 432 30.55 9.79 21.12
C THR A 432 31.04 8.35 21.03
N GLN A 433 32.34 8.11 21.30
CA GLN A 433 32.92 6.77 21.33
C GLN A 433 32.30 5.89 22.43
N GLN A 434 32.03 6.46 23.61
CA GLN A 434 31.37 5.74 24.71
C GLN A 434 29.94 5.33 24.34
N ARG A 435 29.19 6.18 23.65
CA ARG A 435 27.84 5.84 23.14
C ARG A 435 27.88 4.73 22.10
N LEU A 436 28.79 4.82 21.13
CA LEU A 436 28.92 3.81 20.08
C LEU A 436 29.25 2.41 20.63
N LYS A 437 29.92 2.31 21.79
CA LYS A 437 30.19 1.02 22.45
C LYS A 437 28.93 0.31 22.96
N LEU A 438 27.81 1.03 23.16
CA LEU A 438 26.53 0.43 23.54
C LEU A 438 25.93 -0.39 22.38
N TYR A 439 26.34 -0.13 21.15
CA TYR A 439 25.81 -0.76 19.95
C TYR A 439 26.80 -1.80 19.40
N ASN A 440 26.40 -3.07 19.40
CA ASN A 440 27.18 -4.15 18.80
C ASN A 440 27.11 -4.15 17.25
N LYS A 441 26.01 -3.62 16.69
CA LYS A 441 25.72 -3.57 15.26
C LYS A 441 24.87 -2.32 14.99
N VAL A 442 25.00 -1.74 13.79
CA VAL A 442 24.14 -0.63 13.36
C VAL A 442 22.68 -1.15 13.29
N PRO A 443 21.72 -0.47 13.93
CA PRO A 443 20.30 -0.82 13.86
C PRO A 443 19.74 -0.80 12.43
N GLU A 444 18.51 -1.28 12.26
CA GLU A 444 17.89 -1.56 10.95
C GLU A 444 17.78 -0.29 10.08
N ASN A 445 17.37 0.80 10.69
CA ASN A 445 17.13 2.08 10.02
C ASN A 445 18.35 3.02 10.05
N GLY A 446 19.47 2.56 10.61
CA GLY A 446 20.67 3.36 10.84
C GLY A 446 20.82 3.81 12.29
N LEU A 447 21.83 4.65 12.55
CA LEU A 447 22.10 5.18 13.88
C LEU A 447 22.41 6.68 13.79
N VAL A 448 21.79 7.48 14.64
CA VAL A 448 22.07 8.91 14.77
C VAL A 448 22.61 9.18 16.16
N VAL A 449 23.71 9.92 16.23
CA VAL A 449 24.38 10.30 17.49
C VAL A 449 24.70 11.78 17.47
N TYR A 450 24.20 12.51 18.45
CA TYR A 450 24.50 13.91 18.73
C TYR A 450 25.20 14.03 20.07
N CYS A 451 26.43 14.53 20.07
CA CYS A 451 27.24 14.70 21.28
C CYS A 451 27.87 16.10 21.29
N GLY A 452 27.76 16.81 22.40
CA GLY A 452 28.37 18.13 22.52
C GLY A 452 28.10 18.80 23.85
N THR A 453 28.66 20.00 24.03
CA THR A 453 28.39 20.82 25.21
C THR A 453 27.67 22.09 24.77
N ILE A 454 26.45 22.28 25.25
CA ILE A 454 25.60 23.44 24.96
C ILE A 454 25.62 24.40 26.13
N VAL A 455 25.42 25.69 25.85
CA VAL A 455 25.19 26.70 26.87
C VAL A 455 23.68 26.83 27.06
N THR A 456 23.21 26.64 28.30
CA THR A 456 21.80 26.86 28.68
C THR A 456 21.51 28.35 28.87
N ASP A 457 20.23 28.74 28.90
CA ASP A 457 19.82 30.15 29.08
C ASP A 457 20.31 30.75 30.41
N GLU A 458 20.58 29.91 31.42
CA GLU A 458 21.22 30.31 32.70
C GLU A 458 22.74 30.50 32.59
N GLY A 459 23.33 30.37 31.40
CA GLY A 459 24.78 30.45 31.18
C GLY A 459 25.58 29.24 31.66
N LYS A 460 24.92 28.17 32.14
CA LYS A 460 25.57 26.92 32.56
C LYS A 460 25.85 26.02 31.35
N GLU A 461 27.00 25.37 31.35
CA GLU A 461 27.36 24.36 30.35
C GLU A 461 26.66 23.03 30.66
N LYS A 462 25.90 22.51 29.69
CA LYS A 462 25.21 21.21 29.77
C LYS A 462 25.76 20.29 28.68
N LYS A 463 26.21 19.10 29.08
CA LYS A 463 26.59 18.05 28.11
C LYS A 463 25.34 17.38 27.56
N VAL A 464 25.21 17.37 26.24
CA VAL A 464 24.13 16.71 25.50
C VAL A 464 24.69 15.49 24.82
N ASN A 465 24.11 14.33 25.12
CA ASN A 465 24.45 13.04 24.50
C ASN A 465 23.14 12.37 24.14
N ILE A 466 22.83 12.33 22.85
CA ILE A 466 21.58 11.76 22.32
C ILE A 466 21.96 10.74 21.26
N ASP A 467 21.47 9.52 21.43
CA ASP A 467 21.63 8.43 20.47
C ASP A 467 20.28 7.72 20.29
N PHE A 468 19.88 7.49 19.05
CA PHE A 468 18.62 6.83 18.72
C PHE A 468 18.66 6.22 17.31
N GLU A 469 17.78 5.24 17.09
CA GLU A 469 17.47 4.69 15.77
C GLU A 469 16.35 5.53 15.13
N PRO A 470 16.53 6.05 13.90
CA PRO A 470 15.49 6.81 13.21
C PRO A 470 14.33 5.89 12.76
N HIS A 471 13.11 6.43 12.70
CA HIS A 471 11.92 5.69 12.27
C HIS A 471 11.96 5.21 10.80
N LYS A 472 12.82 5.83 9.96
CA LYS A 472 13.00 5.50 8.54
C LYS A 472 14.48 5.31 8.21
N PRO A 473 14.81 4.39 7.28
CA PRO A 473 16.18 4.12 6.90
C PRO A 473 16.86 5.34 6.26
N ILE A 474 18.00 5.74 6.82
CA ILE A 474 18.78 6.89 6.33
C ILE A 474 19.76 6.44 5.24
N ASN A 475 19.77 7.14 4.11
CA ASN A 475 20.66 6.84 2.97
C ASN A 475 22.01 7.59 3.02
N THR A 476 22.11 8.63 3.84
CA THR A 476 23.28 9.49 3.99
C THR A 476 24.09 9.12 5.24
N SER A 477 25.41 9.15 5.12
CA SER A 477 26.32 9.06 6.27
C SER A 477 26.98 10.42 6.48
N LEU A 478 26.98 10.93 7.71
CA LEU A 478 27.46 12.26 8.05
C LEU A 478 28.36 12.18 9.28
N TYR A 479 29.50 12.86 9.25
CA TYR A 479 30.28 13.19 10.44
C TYR A 479 30.71 14.64 10.32
N LEU A 480 30.25 15.48 11.23
CA LEU A 480 30.61 16.89 11.30
C LEU A 480 30.85 17.31 12.75
N CYS A 481 31.87 18.13 12.95
CA CYS A 481 32.17 18.79 14.22
C CYS A 481 32.09 20.31 14.00
N ASP A 482 31.10 20.96 14.61
CA ASP A 482 30.81 22.39 14.40
C ASP A 482 30.36 23.05 15.73
N ASN A 483 29.93 24.31 15.69
CA ASN A 483 29.32 25.03 16.82
C ASN A 483 27.81 24.79 16.96
N LYS A 484 27.24 23.99 16.07
CA LYS A 484 25.81 23.65 15.99
C LYS A 484 25.64 22.18 15.59
N PHE A 485 24.48 21.62 15.93
CA PHE A 485 24.11 20.30 15.41
C PHE A 485 23.58 20.41 13.97
N HIS A 486 24.04 19.50 13.12
CA HIS A 486 23.59 19.36 11.74
C HIS A 486 22.46 18.34 11.69
N VAL A 487 21.26 18.81 11.37
CA VAL A 487 19.99 18.04 11.42
C VAL A 487 19.35 17.88 10.03
N GLU A 488 20.07 18.26 8.98
CA GLU A 488 19.59 18.25 7.60
C GLU A 488 19.19 16.82 7.17
N ALA A 489 19.99 15.83 7.56
CA ALA A 489 19.73 14.42 7.30
C ALA A 489 18.42 13.92 7.94
N LEU A 490 18.06 14.41 9.13
CA LEU A 490 16.80 14.08 9.78
C LEU A 490 15.62 14.87 9.21
N SER A 491 15.85 16.13 8.83
CA SER A 491 14.83 17.00 8.24
C SER A 491 14.35 16.47 6.88
N GLU A 492 15.25 15.87 6.10
CA GLU A 492 14.91 15.22 4.83
C GLU A 492 13.97 14.02 5.03
N LEU A 493 14.13 13.24 6.11
CA LEU A 493 13.24 12.12 6.44
C LEU A 493 11.81 12.59 6.76
N LEU A 494 11.68 13.78 7.35
CA LEU A 494 10.40 14.37 7.74
C LEU A 494 9.67 15.07 6.58
N ASN A 495 10.40 15.53 5.55
CA ASN A 495 9.84 16.27 4.42
C ASN A 495 9.19 15.38 3.34
N ASN A 496 9.24 14.05 3.48
CA ASN A 496 8.60 13.12 2.56
C ASN A 496 7.09 12.95 2.84
N ASP A 497 6.37 14.05 3.12
CA ASP A 497 4.92 14.03 3.01
C ASP A 497 4.56 13.97 1.51
N ALA A 498 3.66 13.04 1.16
CA ALA A 498 3.25 12.86 -0.22
C ALA A 498 2.60 14.13 -0.76
N LYS A 499 3.30 14.84 -1.64
CA LYS A 499 2.76 16.02 -2.32
C LYS A 499 1.87 15.59 -3.48
N PHE A 500 0.61 15.99 -3.45
CA PHE A 500 -0.36 15.76 -4.53
C PHE A 500 -0.59 17.05 -5.31
N GLY A 501 -0.61 16.95 -6.64
CA GLY A 501 -0.95 18.05 -7.53
C GLY A 501 -2.43 18.02 -7.89
N PHE A 502 -3.07 19.19 -7.96
CA PHE A 502 -4.44 19.36 -8.39
C PHE A 502 -4.50 20.31 -9.57
N ILE A 503 -5.28 19.93 -10.58
CA ILE A 503 -5.58 20.76 -11.75
C ILE A 503 -7.10 20.85 -11.84
N VAL A 504 -7.64 22.00 -11.45
CA VAL A 504 -9.08 22.29 -11.46
C VAL A 504 -9.40 23.10 -12.71
N MET A 505 -10.04 22.48 -13.69
CA MET A 505 -10.39 23.08 -14.98
C MET A 505 -11.86 23.50 -15.00
N ASP A 506 -12.13 24.71 -15.46
CA ASP A 506 -13.47 25.25 -15.69
C ASP A 506 -13.49 26.08 -16.98
N GLY A 507 -14.68 26.32 -17.54
CA GLY A 507 -14.85 27.11 -18.77
C GLY A 507 -14.37 28.56 -18.65
N ASN A 508 -14.25 29.08 -17.43
CA ASN A 508 -13.81 30.45 -17.12
C ASN A 508 -12.33 30.54 -16.69
N GLY A 509 -11.65 29.41 -16.48
CA GLY A 509 -10.29 29.39 -15.95
C GLY A 509 -9.85 28.05 -15.36
N THR A 510 -8.54 27.91 -15.14
CA THR A 510 -7.93 26.74 -14.49
C THR A 510 -7.14 27.17 -13.27
N LEU A 511 -7.18 26.36 -12.22
CA LEU A 511 -6.37 26.51 -11.01
C LEU A 511 -5.43 25.31 -10.86
N PHE A 512 -4.18 25.60 -10.56
CA PHE A 512 -3.14 24.63 -10.22
C PHE A 512 -2.86 24.75 -8.73
N GLY A 513 -3.10 23.68 -7.99
CA GLY A 513 -2.88 23.61 -6.55
C GLY A 513 -2.01 22.42 -6.18
N THR A 514 -1.43 22.47 -4.99
CA THR A 514 -0.79 21.32 -4.38
C THR A 514 -1.31 21.11 -2.97
N VAL A 515 -1.42 19.86 -2.57
CA VAL A 515 -1.73 19.46 -1.20
C VAL A 515 -0.59 18.59 -0.70
N CYS A 516 0.02 18.97 0.41
CA CYS A 516 1.11 18.23 1.04
C CYS A 516 0.81 18.14 2.54
N GLY A 517 0.52 16.93 3.03
CA GLY A 517 0.00 16.74 4.39
C GLY A 517 -1.19 17.66 4.64
N ASN A 518 -1.07 18.55 5.63
CA ASN A 518 -2.10 19.51 6.06
C ASN A 518 -2.06 20.88 5.37
N VAL A 519 -1.16 21.06 4.40
CA VAL A 519 -1.01 22.33 3.69
C VAL A 519 -1.64 22.21 2.31
N ARG A 520 -2.62 23.07 2.05
CA ARG A 520 -3.06 23.39 0.69
C ARG A 520 -2.34 24.65 0.21
N ASP A 521 -1.86 24.63 -1.02
CA ASP A 521 -1.21 25.77 -1.65
C ASP A 521 -1.76 25.96 -3.07
N VAL A 522 -2.10 27.19 -3.42
CA VAL A 522 -2.58 27.55 -4.77
C VAL A 522 -1.37 28.09 -5.53
N VAL A 523 -0.77 27.23 -6.35
CA VAL A 523 0.49 27.51 -7.05
C VAL A 523 0.29 28.50 -8.19
N HIS A 524 -0.78 28.31 -8.98
CA HIS A 524 -1.04 29.17 -10.13
C HIS A 524 -2.53 29.21 -10.49
N LYS A 525 -3.00 30.36 -11.01
CA LYS A 525 -4.37 30.55 -11.46
C LYS A 525 -4.38 31.23 -12.81
N LEU A 526 -5.17 30.68 -13.73
CA LEU A 526 -5.32 31.17 -15.09
C LEU A 526 -6.81 31.44 -15.37
N SER A 527 -7.15 32.65 -15.82
CA SER A 527 -8.49 32.96 -16.32
C SER A 527 -8.51 32.92 -17.85
N VAL A 528 -9.57 32.34 -18.42
CA VAL A 528 -9.78 32.27 -19.88
C VAL A 528 -11.23 32.54 -20.20
N ASP A 529 -11.48 33.31 -21.27
CA ASP A 529 -12.81 33.52 -21.82
C ASP A 529 -12.97 32.69 -23.11
N LEU A 530 -13.79 31.64 -23.04
CA LEU A 530 -14.04 30.73 -24.15
C LEU A 530 -15.33 31.09 -24.90
N PRO A 531 -15.36 31.00 -26.24
CA PRO A 531 -16.57 31.30 -27.01
C PRO A 531 -17.74 30.39 -26.60
N LYS A 532 -18.85 30.98 -26.14
CA LYS A 532 -20.02 30.22 -25.69
C LYS A 532 -20.71 29.46 -26.83
N LYS A 533 -21.45 28.41 -26.49
CA LYS A 533 -22.32 27.69 -27.43
C LYS A 533 -23.49 28.58 -27.82
N HIS A 534 -23.61 28.91 -29.10
CA HIS A 534 -24.72 29.68 -29.64
C HIS A 534 -25.38 28.92 -30.79
N GLY A 535 -26.71 28.85 -30.79
CA GLY A 535 -27.52 28.26 -31.86
C GLY A 535 -27.86 29.23 -32.99
N ARG A 536 -27.44 30.50 -32.88
CA ARG A 536 -27.67 31.54 -33.89
C ARG A 536 -26.43 31.65 -34.79
N GLY A 537 -26.63 31.70 -36.12
CA GLY A 537 -25.52 31.82 -37.07
C GLY A 537 -25.81 31.41 -38.53
N GLY A 538 -26.93 30.73 -38.82
CA GLY A 538 -27.27 30.30 -40.18
C GLY A 538 -26.10 29.57 -40.86
N GLN A 539 -25.70 30.02 -42.06
CA GLN A 539 -24.55 29.48 -42.82
C GLN A 539 -23.18 29.64 -42.09
N SER A 540 -23.07 30.58 -41.14
CA SER A 540 -21.84 30.80 -40.36
C SER A 540 -21.75 29.94 -39.09
N ALA A 541 -22.78 29.16 -38.76
CA ALA A 541 -22.81 28.35 -37.54
C ALA A 541 -21.62 27.36 -37.47
N LEU A 542 -21.26 26.74 -38.60
CA LEU A 542 -20.13 25.80 -38.69
C LEU A 542 -18.79 26.50 -38.40
N ARG A 543 -18.60 27.72 -38.92
CA ARG A 543 -17.38 28.52 -38.69
C ARG A 543 -17.22 28.85 -37.21
N PHE A 544 -18.28 29.25 -36.53
CA PHE A 544 -18.22 29.54 -35.10
C PHE A 544 -18.02 28.30 -34.23
N SER A 545 -18.56 27.14 -34.65
CA SER A 545 -18.26 25.87 -33.98
C SER A 545 -16.77 25.52 -34.08
N ARG A 546 -16.16 25.68 -35.27
CA ARG A 546 -14.73 25.45 -35.48
C ARG A 546 -13.86 26.40 -34.64
N LEU A 547 -14.17 27.70 -34.63
CA LEU A 547 -13.46 28.69 -33.81
C LEU A 547 -13.54 28.36 -32.30
N ARG A 548 -14.68 27.81 -31.85
CA ARG A 548 -14.85 27.38 -30.47
C ARG A 548 -13.97 26.17 -30.16
N GLU A 549 -14.00 25.13 -30.98
CA GLU A 549 -13.17 23.94 -30.81
C GLU A 549 -11.68 24.28 -30.87
N GLU A 550 -11.27 25.16 -31.78
CA GLU A 550 -9.90 25.65 -31.88
C GLU A 550 -9.46 26.35 -30.59
N LYS A 551 -10.29 27.27 -30.05
CA LYS A 551 -10.01 27.94 -28.77
C LYS A 551 -9.97 26.97 -27.59
N ARG A 552 -10.85 25.96 -27.55
CA ARG A 552 -10.83 24.89 -26.54
C ARG A 552 -9.54 24.06 -26.62
N HIS A 553 -9.11 23.70 -27.82
CA HIS A 553 -7.87 22.96 -28.03
C HIS A 553 -6.63 23.78 -27.62
N HIS A 554 -6.60 25.07 -27.94
CA HIS A 554 -5.56 25.98 -27.45
C HIS A 554 -5.52 26.10 -25.92
N TYR A 555 -6.69 26.11 -25.30
CA TYR A 555 -6.81 26.14 -23.85
C TYR A 555 -6.24 24.87 -23.20
N VAL A 556 -6.63 23.69 -23.68
CA VAL A 556 -6.09 22.40 -23.22
C VAL A 556 -4.58 22.32 -23.41
N ARG A 557 -4.06 22.74 -24.57
CA ARG A 557 -2.61 22.82 -24.82
C ARG A 557 -1.89 23.69 -23.79
N LYS A 558 -2.40 24.91 -23.55
CA LYS A 558 -1.79 25.85 -22.59
C LYS A 558 -1.77 25.28 -21.17
N ILE A 559 -2.81 24.54 -20.77
CA ILE A 559 -2.86 23.89 -19.47
C ILE A 559 -1.85 22.75 -19.38
N ALA A 560 -1.71 21.93 -20.44
CA ALA A 560 -0.71 20.87 -20.49
C ALA A 560 0.72 21.43 -20.36
N GLU A 561 1.03 22.52 -21.06
CA GLU A 561 2.32 23.21 -20.98
C GLU A 561 2.60 23.77 -19.58
N LEU A 562 1.61 24.42 -18.96
CA LEU A 562 1.74 24.94 -17.59
C LEU A 562 1.86 23.81 -16.56
N ALA A 563 1.16 22.69 -16.75
CA ALA A 563 1.29 21.52 -15.87
C ALA A 563 2.73 20.99 -15.87
N VAL A 564 3.39 20.94 -17.03
CA VAL A 564 4.80 20.55 -17.13
C VAL A 564 5.70 21.53 -16.39
N GLN A 565 5.50 22.84 -16.57
CA GLN A 565 6.32 23.86 -15.90
C GLN A 565 6.17 23.85 -14.37
N LEU A 566 4.99 23.50 -13.86
CA LEU A 566 4.69 23.57 -12.42
C LEU A 566 4.95 22.25 -11.69
N PHE A 567 4.68 21.11 -12.32
CA PHE A 567 4.76 19.79 -11.68
C PHE A 567 6.00 18.97 -12.07
N ILE A 568 6.83 19.46 -12.99
CA ILE A 568 8.12 18.84 -13.32
C ILE A 568 9.26 19.79 -12.94
N THR A 569 10.17 19.31 -12.10
CA THR A 569 11.39 20.02 -11.70
C THR A 569 12.57 19.06 -11.81
N ASN A 570 13.67 19.47 -12.45
CA ASN A 570 14.85 18.62 -12.68
C ASN A 570 14.53 17.28 -13.33
N ASP A 571 13.73 17.30 -14.41
CA ASP A 571 13.28 16.11 -15.16
C ASP A 571 12.48 15.06 -14.36
N LYS A 572 12.10 15.37 -13.12
CA LYS A 572 11.28 14.50 -12.27
C LYS A 572 10.00 15.20 -11.87
N VAL A 573 8.92 14.42 -11.78
CA VAL A 573 7.64 14.91 -11.28
C VAL A 573 7.77 15.19 -9.79
N ASN A 574 7.39 16.40 -9.35
CA ASN A 574 7.53 16.87 -7.98
C ASN A 574 6.35 16.48 -7.06
N CYS A 575 5.39 15.73 -7.60
CA CYS A 575 4.22 15.22 -6.90
C CYS A 575 4.14 13.69 -7.03
N VAL A 576 3.62 13.05 -5.97
CA VAL A 576 3.39 11.59 -5.91
C VAL A 576 2.26 11.20 -6.84
N GLY A 577 1.24 12.05 -6.92
CA GLY A 577 0.06 11.86 -7.76
C GLY A 577 -0.58 13.18 -8.16
N LEU A 578 -1.35 13.13 -9.25
CA LEU A 578 -2.03 14.27 -9.85
C LEU A 578 -3.54 13.99 -9.93
N ILE A 579 -4.34 14.98 -9.56
CA ILE A 579 -5.79 14.91 -9.59
C ILE A 579 -6.31 15.95 -10.57
N PHE A 580 -7.19 15.51 -11.47
CA PHE A 580 -7.91 16.38 -12.36
C PHE A 580 -9.32 16.62 -11.82
N ALA A 581 -9.72 17.88 -11.70
CA ALA A 581 -11.07 18.24 -11.29
C ALA A 581 -11.69 19.21 -12.29
N GLY A 582 -13.00 19.14 -12.49
CA GLY A 582 -13.72 20.11 -13.30
C GLY A 582 -15.18 19.73 -13.53
N SER A 583 -15.98 20.68 -14.00
CA SER A 583 -17.42 20.51 -14.26
C SER A 583 -17.75 19.97 -15.66
N ALA A 584 -16.76 19.93 -16.57
CA ALA A 584 -16.94 19.62 -17.98
C ALA A 584 -15.91 18.60 -18.50
N ASP A 585 -16.16 18.06 -19.70
CA ASP A 585 -15.32 17.07 -20.40
C ASP A 585 -13.87 17.53 -20.67
N PHE A 586 -13.54 18.80 -20.40
CA PHE A 586 -12.18 19.36 -20.57
C PHE A 586 -11.09 18.57 -19.86
N LYS A 587 -11.37 18.07 -18.66
CA LYS A 587 -10.41 17.26 -17.88
C LYS A 587 -10.17 15.88 -18.52
N THR A 588 -11.23 15.31 -19.12
CA THR A 588 -11.16 14.03 -19.84
C THR A 588 -10.40 14.22 -21.14
N GLU A 589 -10.68 15.30 -21.87
CA GLU A 589 -9.93 15.71 -23.07
C GLU A 589 -8.44 15.91 -22.75
N LEU A 590 -8.10 16.59 -21.66
CA LEU A 590 -6.71 16.79 -21.25
C LEU A 590 -6.02 15.46 -20.88
N SER A 591 -6.70 14.59 -20.11
CA SER A 591 -6.15 13.30 -19.68
C SER A 591 -5.93 12.32 -20.84
N GLN A 592 -6.80 12.33 -21.85
CA GLN A 592 -6.71 11.45 -23.02
C GLN A 592 -5.84 12.02 -24.13
N SER A 593 -5.60 13.34 -24.14
CA SER A 593 -4.80 13.98 -25.17
C SER A 593 -3.32 13.59 -25.12
N ASP A 594 -2.69 13.52 -26.29
CA ASP A 594 -1.23 13.37 -26.42
C ASP A 594 -0.47 14.67 -26.11
N LEU A 595 -1.18 15.75 -25.78
CA LEU A 595 -0.59 17.04 -25.41
C LEU A 595 0.02 17.01 -24.01
N LEU A 596 -0.48 16.12 -23.13
CA LEU A 596 0.03 15.98 -21.76
C LEU A 596 1.30 15.12 -21.74
N ASP A 597 2.31 15.60 -21.03
CA ASP A 597 3.57 14.87 -20.88
C ASP A 597 3.34 13.45 -20.33
N PRO A 598 3.93 12.40 -20.96
CA PRO A 598 3.77 11.02 -20.53
C PRO A 598 4.10 10.78 -19.05
N ARG A 599 5.05 11.52 -18.48
CA ARG A 599 5.45 11.40 -17.07
C ARG A 599 4.34 11.84 -16.12
N LEU A 600 3.62 12.91 -16.45
CA LEU A 600 2.46 13.38 -15.66
C LEU A 600 1.26 12.47 -15.86
N ARG A 601 1.04 11.98 -17.09
CA ARG A 601 -0.05 11.06 -17.42
C ARG A 601 0.03 9.75 -16.65
N ALA A 602 1.23 9.23 -16.42
CA ALA A 602 1.46 8.04 -15.59
C ALA A 602 1.19 8.27 -14.09
N LYS A 603 1.05 9.53 -13.65
CA LYS A 603 0.85 9.93 -12.26
C LYS A 603 -0.58 10.42 -11.97
N ILE A 604 -1.51 10.25 -12.90
CA ILE A 604 -2.92 10.59 -12.69
C ILE A 604 -3.54 9.58 -11.73
N VAL A 605 -4.05 10.05 -10.59
CA VAL A 605 -4.65 9.22 -9.55
C VAL A 605 -6.16 9.12 -9.73
N LYS A 606 -6.83 10.27 -9.85
CA LYS A 606 -8.29 10.36 -9.95
C LYS A 606 -8.71 11.54 -10.80
N ILE A 607 -9.83 11.38 -11.50
CA ILE A 607 -10.53 12.46 -12.19
C ILE A 607 -11.84 12.69 -11.46
N VAL A 608 -12.12 13.92 -11.06
CA VAL A 608 -13.23 14.29 -10.17
C VAL A 608 -14.16 15.29 -10.86
N ASP A 609 -15.46 15.04 -10.78
CA ASP A 609 -16.51 15.97 -11.14
C ASP A 609 -16.77 16.96 -9.99
N VAL A 610 -16.55 18.25 -10.24
CA VAL A 610 -16.86 19.32 -9.29
C VAL A 610 -17.89 20.28 -9.89
N SER A 611 -18.77 20.80 -9.05
CA SER A 611 -19.87 21.66 -9.46
C SER A 611 -19.42 23.10 -9.76
N TYR A 612 -18.32 23.52 -9.13
CA TYR A 612 -17.77 24.86 -9.23
C TYR A 612 -16.30 24.83 -9.69
N GLY A 613 -15.86 25.86 -10.41
CA GLY A 613 -14.45 26.08 -10.74
C GLY A 613 -13.70 26.87 -9.66
N GLY A 614 -12.40 27.09 -9.88
CA GLY A 614 -11.57 27.92 -9.01
C GLY A 614 -11.30 27.32 -7.63
N GLU A 615 -11.23 28.15 -6.60
CA GLU A 615 -10.85 27.74 -5.23
C GLU A 615 -11.94 26.94 -4.51
N ASN A 616 -13.21 27.26 -4.74
CA ASN A 616 -14.32 26.47 -4.20
C ASN A 616 -14.36 25.07 -4.83
N GLY A 617 -14.13 25.01 -6.15
CA GLY A 617 -13.94 23.75 -6.87
C GLY A 617 -12.73 22.96 -6.38
N PHE A 618 -11.66 23.65 -6.01
CA PHE A 618 -10.47 23.02 -5.43
C PHE A 618 -10.76 22.34 -4.08
N ASN A 619 -11.52 22.99 -3.19
CA ASN A 619 -11.91 22.39 -1.91
C ASN A 619 -12.81 21.17 -2.10
N GLN A 620 -13.81 21.29 -2.99
CA GLN A 620 -14.69 20.17 -3.32
C GLN A 620 -13.91 19.01 -3.95
N ALA A 621 -12.91 19.31 -4.79
CA ALA A 621 -12.04 18.30 -5.37
C ALA A 621 -11.21 17.57 -4.32
N ILE A 622 -10.68 18.28 -3.30
CA ILE A 622 -9.93 17.67 -2.21
C ILE A 622 -10.82 16.69 -1.43
N GLU A 623 -12.04 17.09 -1.11
CA GLU A 623 -13.00 16.27 -0.36
C GLU A 623 -13.42 15.02 -1.14
N LEU A 624 -13.79 15.16 -2.42
CA LEU A 624 -14.15 14.02 -3.27
C LEU A 624 -12.97 13.11 -3.63
N SER A 625 -11.74 13.63 -3.51
CA SER A 625 -10.51 12.87 -3.70
C SER A 625 -10.02 12.21 -2.41
N ALA A 626 -10.67 12.46 -1.27
CA ALA A 626 -10.25 11.99 0.05
C ALA A 626 -9.99 10.47 0.10
N GLU A 627 -10.89 9.68 -0.48
CA GLU A 627 -10.77 8.21 -0.53
C GLU A 627 -9.53 7.74 -1.32
N ALA A 628 -9.22 8.43 -2.43
CA ALA A 628 -8.06 8.12 -3.27
C ALA A 628 -6.76 8.73 -2.74
N LEU A 629 -6.89 9.69 -1.83
CA LEU A 629 -5.82 10.37 -1.10
C LEU A 629 -5.69 9.84 0.33
N SER A 630 -6.15 8.62 0.61
CA SER A 630 -6.22 8.03 1.96
C SER A 630 -4.90 8.02 2.74
N ASN A 631 -3.77 8.28 2.08
CA ASN A 631 -2.45 8.49 2.68
C ASN A 631 -2.13 9.96 3.07
N VAL A 632 -3.08 10.89 2.98
CA VAL A 632 -2.87 12.31 3.33
C VAL A 632 -3.39 12.57 4.74
N LYS A 633 -2.48 12.91 5.66
CA LYS A 633 -2.73 13.17 7.10
C LYS A 633 -3.90 14.13 7.36
N PHE A 634 -4.08 15.13 6.50
CA PHE A 634 -5.14 16.15 6.64
C PHE A 634 -6.55 15.59 6.61
N ILE A 635 -6.78 14.61 5.73
CA ILE A 635 -8.09 14.02 5.54
C ILE A 635 -8.42 13.10 6.71
N GLN A 636 -7.42 12.36 7.21
CA GLN A 636 -7.54 11.53 8.40
C GLN A 636 -7.86 12.40 9.63
N GLU A 637 -7.13 13.50 9.82
CA GLU A 637 -7.35 14.45 10.92
C GLU A 637 -8.75 15.10 10.85
N LYS A 638 -9.17 15.58 9.67
CA LYS A 638 -10.51 16.16 9.51
C LYS A 638 -11.61 15.14 9.79
N ARG A 639 -11.43 13.89 9.35
CA ARG A 639 -12.37 12.80 9.61
C ARG A 639 -12.44 12.48 11.10
N LEU A 640 -11.29 12.34 11.76
CA LEU A 640 -11.21 12.06 13.19
C LEU A 640 -11.92 13.12 14.03
N ILE A 641 -11.64 14.39 13.77
CA ILE A 641 -12.30 15.51 14.48
C ILE A 641 -13.79 15.58 14.09
N GLY A 642 -14.14 15.26 12.85
CA GLY A 642 -15.53 15.14 12.39
C GLY A 642 -16.30 14.05 13.15
N ASP A 643 -15.70 12.88 13.34
CA ASP A 643 -16.26 11.77 14.10
C ASP A 643 -16.43 12.19 15.58
N TYR A 644 -15.43 12.85 16.18
CA TYR A 644 -15.53 13.43 17.52
C TYR A 644 -16.70 14.44 17.66
N PHE A 645 -16.85 15.37 16.71
CA PHE A 645 -17.99 16.30 16.73
C PHE A 645 -19.33 15.63 16.46
N SER A 646 -19.35 14.50 15.74
CA SER A 646 -20.57 13.73 15.51
C SER A 646 -21.08 13.10 16.81
N GLU A 647 -20.18 12.58 17.65
CA GLU A 647 -20.52 12.03 18.97
C GLU A 647 -21.11 13.11 19.89
N ILE A 648 -20.56 14.33 19.84
CA ILE A 648 -21.10 15.50 20.56
C ILE A 648 -22.48 15.89 20.01
N SER A 649 -22.63 15.93 18.68
CA SER A 649 -23.87 16.37 18.03
C SER A 649 -25.03 15.39 18.22
N LEU A 650 -24.72 14.10 18.33
CA LEU A 650 -25.69 13.02 18.53
C LEU A 650 -26.00 12.75 20.01
N ASP A 651 -25.35 13.44 20.94
CA ASP A 651 -25.49 13.29 22.40
C ASP A 651 -25.40 11.84 22.87
N THR A 652 -24.41 11.11 22.34
CA THR A 652 -24.19 9.70 22.68
C THR A 652 -23.58 9.51 24.08
N GLY A 653 -23.00 10.58 24.63
CA GLY A 653 -22.22 10.58 25.88
C GLY A 653 -20.88 9.85 25.77
N LYS A 654 -20.39 9.57 24.56
CA LYS A 654 -19.12 8.87 24.30
C LYS A 654 -17.96 9.82 23.96
N TYR A 655 -17.90 10.95 24.62
CA TYR A 655 -16.83 11.93 24.41
C TYR A 655 -16.40 12.52 25.75
N CYS A 656 -15.16 12.98 25.83
CA CYS A 656 -14.65 13.79 26.93
C CYS A 656 -13.86 14.98 26.38
N PHE A 657 -13.83 16.09 27.11
CA PHE A 657 -13.09 17.29 26.76
C PHE A 657 -12.53 17.95 28.03
N GLY A 658 -11.45 18.72 27.90
CA GLY A 658 -10.78 19.31 29.06
C GLY A 658 -9.79 18.34 29.72
N ILE A 659 -8.85 18.89 30.49
CA ILE A 659 -7.72 18.12 31.03
C ILE A 659 -8.19 17.13 32.10
N ASP A 660 -9.00 17.60 33.05
CA ASP A 660 -9.42 16.81 34.21
C ASP A 660 -10.31 15.63 33.81
N ASP A 661 -11.38 15.88 33.05
CA ASP A 661 -12.29 14.83 32.57
C ASP A 661 -11.56 13.81 31.68
N THR A 662 -10.64 14.27 30.83
CA THR A 662 -9.87 13.38 29.94
C THR A 662 -8.91 12.51 30.74
N LEU A 663 -8.27 13.03 31.79
CA LEU A 663 -7.39 12.24 32.67
C LEU A 663 -8.20 11.24 33.51
N LYS A 664 -9.32 11.66 34.12
CA LYS A 664 -10.23 10.75 34.83
C LYS A 664 -10.70 9.62 33.91
N ALA A 665 -11.13 9.95 32.69
CA ALA A 665 -11.54 8.94 31.70
C ALA A 665 -10.39 8.00 31.28
N LEU A 666 -9.16 8.52 31.21
CA LEU A 666 -7.98 7.74 30.84
C LEU A 666 -7.59 6.76 31.96
N GLU A 667 -7.65 7.19 33.22
CA GLU A 667 -7.40 6.34 34.39
C GLU A 667 -8.45 5.23 34.54
N MET A 668 -9.71 5.53 34.19
CA MET A 668 -10.79 4.53 34.13
C MET A 668 -10.66 3.56 32.93
N GLY A 669 -9.72 3.79 32.01
CA GLY A 669 -9.57 3.01 30.78
C GLY A 669 -10.75 3.12 29.82
N ALA A 670 -11.53 4.21 29.92
CA ALA A 670 -12.72 4.45 29.12
C ALA A 670 -12.41 5.02 27.73
N VAL A 671 -11.25 5.68 27.57
CA VAL A 671 -10.83 6.35 26.33
C VAL A 671 -10.42 5.32 25.27
N GLU A 672 -11.04 5.40 24.09
CA GLU A 672 -10.63 4.66 22.89
C GLU A 672 -9.52 5.41 22.16
N THR A 673 -9.81 6.66 21.81
CA THR A 673 -8.92 7.54 21.04
C THR A 673 -8.74 8.86 21.78
N LEU A 674 -7.52 9.14 22.19
CA LEU A 674 -7.10 10.39 22.83
C LEU A 674 -6.64 11.37 21.75
N ILE A 675 -7.31 12.51 21.64
CA ILE A 675 -7.04 13.55 20.65
C ILE A 675 -6.37 14.73 21.35
N VAL A 676 -5.13 15.05 20.96
CA VAL A 676 -4.34 16.12 21.59
C VAL A 676 -3.76 17.06 20.55
N TRP A 677 -3.82 18.36 20.80
CA TRP A 677 -3.23 19.38 19.93
C TRP A 677 -1.71 19.43 20.05
N GLU A 678 -0.99 19.54 18.91
CA GLU A 678 0.48 19.49 18.85
C GLU A 678 1.20 20.59 19.67
N ASN A 679 0.55 21.72 19.92
CA ASN A 679 1.11 22.87 20.63
C ASN A 679 0.42 23.09 21.99
N LEU A 680 -0.10 22.02 22.62
CA LEU A 680 -0.68 22.09 23.96
C LEU A 680 0.33 22.71 24.95
N THR A 681 -0.09 23.77 25.63
CA THR A 681 0.77 24.56 26.53
C THR A 681 0.84 24.02 27.96
N SER A 682 -0.02 23.05 28.30
CA SER A 682 -0.13 22.55 29.67
C SER A 682 1.07 21.69 30.06
N ASN A 683 1.58 21.94 31.27
CA ASN A 683 2.67 21.18 31.88
C ASN A 683 2.14 20.30 33.02
N ARG A 684 2.80 19.16 33.24
CA ARG A 684 2.56 18.24 34.36
C ARG A 684 3.67 18.44 35.38
N TYR A 685 3.28 18.79 36.61
CA TYR A 685 4.20 18.93 37.74
C TYR A 685 4.00 17.77 38.70
N ILE A 686 5.12 17.20 39.17
CA ILE A 686 5.13 16.34 40.36
C ILE A 686 5.71 17.19 41.49
N LEU A 687 4.86 17.48 42.46
CA LEU A 687 5.20 18.25 43.65
C LEU A 687 5.41 17.31 44.82
N ARG A 688 6.30 17.67 45.73
CA ARG A 688 6.50 16.96 46.99
C ARG A 688 6.21 17.89 48.15
N ASP A 689 5.29 17.47 49.01
CA ASP A 689 4.92 18.17 50.23
C ASP A 689 6.03 18.04 51.29
N ALA A 690 5.95 18.85 52.35
CA ALA A 690 6.88 18.77 53.48
C ALA A 690 6.87 17.38 54.18
N SER A 691 5.79 16.62 54.03
CA SER A 691 5.62 15.24 54.52
C SER A 691 6.26 14.17 53.63
N GLY A 692 6.74 14.54 52.44
CA GLY A 692 7.32 13.62 51.46
C GLY A 692 6.31 12.92 50.54
N VAL A 693 5.02 13.24 50.64
CA VAL A 693 3.99 12.75 49.71
C VAL A 693 4.10 13.47 48.37
N GLU A 694 4.05 12.71 47.27
CA GLU A 694 4.10 13.26 45.91
C GLU A 694 2.69 13.46 45.36
N SER A 695 2.37 14.68 44.92
CA SER A 695 1.12 15.04 44.28
C SER A 695 1.34 15.48 42.83
N VAL A 696 0.39 15.18 41.94
CA VAL A 696 0.46 15.54 40.53
C VAL A 696 -0.49 16.70 40.27
N VAL A 697 0.02 17.80 39.71
CA VAL A 697 -0.77 19.00 39.44
C VAL A 697 -0.63 19.42 37.98
N TYR A 698 -1.74 19.86 37.40
CA TYR A 698 -1.86 20.34 36.02
C TYR A 698 -2.29 21.82 36.03
N PRO A 699 -1.36 22.77 36.25
CA PRO A 699 -1.72 24.17 36.40
C PRO A 699 -2.23 24.78 35.10
N ASN A 700 -3.22 25.67 35.23
CA ASN A 700 -3.68 26.51 34.14
C ASN A 700 -2.65 27.60 33.81
N ALA A 701 -2.73 28.20 32.60
CA ALA A 701 -1.77 29.21 32.14
C ALA A 701 -1.70 30.49 33.02
N GLU A 702 -2.69 30.73 33.88
CA GLU A 702 -2.68 31.81 34.88
C GLU A 702 -2.03 31.40 36.21
N GLU A 703 -2.24 30.16 36.64
CA GLU A 703 -1.61 29.56 37.82
C GLU A 703 -0.11 29.36 37.60
N GLU A 704 0.29 29.03 36.38
CA GLU A 704 1.71 28.89 36.00
C GLU A 704 2.45 30.24 36.07
N LYS A 705 1.77 31.34 35.75
CA LYS A 705 2.32 32.70 35.88
C LYS A 705 2.37 33.17 37.32
N THR A 706 1.34 32.87 38.10
CA THR A 706 1.22 33.29 39.50
C THR A 706 1.97 32.37 40.45
N LYS A 707 2.37 31.17 39.99
CA LYS A 707 3.00 30.10 40.79
C LYS A 707 2.18 29.69 42.02
N SER A 708 0.87 29.92 41.99
CA SER A 708 -0.05 29.68 43.11
C SER A 708 -0.17 28.21 43.50
N PHE A 709 0.07 27.30 42.56
CA PHE A 709 0.02 25.84 42.75
C PHE A 709 1.20 25.27 43.58
N LEU A 710 2.20 26.09 43.93
CA LEU A 710 3.35 25.70 44.76
C LEU A 710 3.10 25.89 46.26
N VAL A 711 1.93 26.40 46.67
CA VAL A 711 1.62 26.64 48.09
C VAL A 711 1.06 25.36 48.70
N ASP A 712 1.70 24.88 49.78
CA ASP A 712 1.27 23.70 50.54
C ASP A 712 0.02 24.02 51.38
N HIS A 713 -1.07 23.31 51.12
CA HIS A 713 -2.34 23.42 51.84
C HIS A 713 -2.58 22.25 52.83
N SER A 714 -1.57 21.40 53.08
CA SER A 714 -1.69 20.29 54.03
C SER A 714 -1.78 20.75 55.49
N ALA A 715 -2.46 19.97 56.33
CA ALA A 715 -2.74 20.30 57.73
C ALA A 715 -1.48 20.48 58.62
N ASP A 716 -0.33 19.96 58.17
CA ASP A 716 0.96 20.04 58.87
C ASP A 716 1.87 21.18 58.35
N ALA A 717 1.45 21.95 57.33
CA ALA A 717 2.23 23.03 56.77
C ALA A 717 2.12 24.31 57.63
N THR A 718 3.25 24.86 58.08
CA THR A 718 3.28 26.24 58.56
C THR A 718 2.90 27.17 57.40
N THR A 719 1.88 28.02 57.59
CA THR A 719 1.33 28.97 56.61
C THR A 719 2.41 29.52 55.66
N ASN A 720 2.27 29.23 54.34
CA ASN A 720 3.20 29.54 53.24
C ASN A 720 4.48 28.68 53.12
N SER A 721 4.39 27.35 53.28
CA SER A 721 5.48 26.46 52.85
C SER A 721 5.35 26.17 51.35
N GLU A 722 6.44 26.35 50.58
CA GLU A 722 6.46 26.06 49.13
C GLU A 722 6.75 24.56 48.91
N MET A 723 5.90 23.87 48.14
CA MET A 723 6.14 22.50 47.70
C MET A 723 7.37 22.40 46.80
N GLU A 724 8.16 21.33 46.95
CA GLU A 724 9.33 21.10 46.09
C GLU A 724 8.90 20.54 44.73
N VAL A 725 9.34 21.16 43.64
CA VAL A 725 9.13 20.63 42.28
C VAL A 725 10.13 19.50 42.02
N VAL A 726 9.63 18.26 42.03
CA VAL A 726 10.45 17.07 41.74
C VAL A 726 10.67 16.92 40.24
N GLU A 727 9.60 17.07 39.46
CA GLU A 727 9.66 16.90 38.01
C GLU A 727 8.67 17.85 37.32
N CYS A 728 9.10 18.43 36.20
CA CYS A 728 8.26 19.22 35.31
C CYS A 728 8.40 18.65 33.90
N MET A 729 7.29 18.17 33.33
CA MET A 729 7.24 17.58 32.00
C MET A 729 6.05 18.15 31.21
N PRO A 730 6.21 18.51 29.93
CA PRO A 730 5.07 18.90 29.09
C PRO A 730 4.02 17.78 29.02
N LEU A 731 2.74 18.11 29.17
CA LEU A 731 1.68 17.11 29.27
C LEU A 731 1.58 16.24 28.00
N LEU A 732 1.75 16.84 26.82
CA LEU A 732 1.80 16.12 25.55
C LEU A 732 2.95 15.10 25.50
N GLU A 733 4.12 15.44 26.06
CA GLU A 733 5.27 14.53 26.11
C GLU A 733 4.98 13.32 27.01
N TRP A 734 4.36 13.56 28.16
CA TRP A 734 3.90 12.50 29.05
C TRP A 734 2.92 11.54 28.35
N PHE A 735 1.94 12.08 27.62
CA PHE A 735 1.02 11.25 26.84
C PHE A 735 1.76 10.36 25.84
N THR A 736 2.74 10.88 25.10
CA THR A 736 3.49 10.07 24.12
C THR A 736 4.31 8.92 24.73
N HIS A 737 4.57 8.95 26.05
CA HIS A 737 5.28 7.90 26.77
C HIS A 737 4.33 6.90 27.43
N LYS A 738 3.13 7.35 27.86
CA LYS A 738 2.24 6.59 28.74
C LYS A 738 0.91 6.16 28.14
N TYR A 739 0.51 6.68 26.97
CA TYR A 739 -0.78 6.32 26.36
C TYR A 739 -1.00 4.81 26.16
N LYS A 740 0.07 4.05 25.87
CA LYS A 740 0.01 2.58 25.70
C LYS A 740 -0.35 1.86 27.00
N ASP A 741 0.07 2.38 28.15
CA ASP A 741 -0.22 1.78 29.47
C ASP A 741 -1.74 1.81 29.76
N PHE A 742 -2.45 2.81 29.22
CA PHE A 742 -3.90 2.99 29.38
C PHE A 742 -4.73 2.29 28.29
N GLY A 743 -4.09 1.68 27.29
CA GLY A 743 -4.77 1.01 26.18
C GLY A 743 -5.53 1.96 25.24
N ALA A 744 -5.23 3.26 25.24
CA ALA A 744 -5.81 4.25 24.35
C ALA A 744 -4.92 4.46 23.10
N VAL A 745 -5.51 4.94 22.00
CA VAL A 745 -4.78 5.38 20.80
C VAL A 745 -4.54 6.89 20.89
N LEU A 746 -3.30 7.33 20.76
CA LEU A 746 -2.95 8.76 20.79
C LEU A 746 -2.90 9.35 19.38
N GLU A 747 -3.74 10.35 19.12
CA GLU A 747 -3.78 11.10 17.86
C GLU A 747 -3.42 12.57 18.10
N ILE A 748 -2.38 13.03 17.40
CA ILE A 748 -1.89 14.40 17.50
C ILE A 748 -2.46 15.22 16.35
N VAL A 749 -3.23 16.27 16.67
CA VAL A 749 -3.94 17.11 15.69
C VAL A 749 -3.37 18.52 15.62
N THR A 750 -3.70 19.24 14.54
CA THR A 750 -3.28 20.62 14.27
C THR A 750 -4.47 21.58 14.23
N ASP A 751 -4.21 22.88 14.29
CA ASP A 751 -5.23 23.93 14.20
C ASP A 751 -5.40 24.50 12.77
N ARG A 752 -4.83 23.83 11.77
CA ARG A 752 -4.82 24.30 10.38
C ARG A 752 -6.14 24.10 9.65
N SER A 753 -6.92 23.10 10.06
CA SER A 753 -8.28 22.87 9.57
C SER A 753 -9.28 23.75 10.33
N GLN A 754 -10.45 23.99 9.73
CA GLN A 754 -11.50 24.75 10.40
C GLN A 754 -12.00 23.98 11.65
N GLU A 755 -12.14 22.67 11.51
CA GLU A 755 -12.52 21.72 12.55
C GLU A 755 -11.47 21.66 13.66
N GLY A 756 -10.18 21.62 13.33
CA GLY A 756 -9.08 21.67 14.29
C GLY A 756 -9.01 22.99 15.05
N SER A 757 -9.25 24.12 14.36
CA SER A 757 -9.35 25.42 15.02
C SER A 757 -10.52 25.49 16.01
N GLN A 758 -11.66 24.87 15.67
CA GLN A 758 -12.80 24.74 16.59
C GLN A 758 -12.48 23.83 17.78
N PHE A 759 -11.78 22.71 17.55
CA PHE A 759 -11.35 21.80 18.62
C PHE A 759 -10.44 22.51 19.63
N VAL A 760 -9.43 23.25 19.15
CA VAL A 760 -8.50 23.99 20.02
C VAL A 760 -9.18 25.14 20.76
N ARG A 761 -9.95 25.98 20.06
CA ARG A 761 -10.58 27.16 20.67
C ARG A 761 -11.81 26.86 21.52
N GLY A 762 -12.56 25.81 21.17
CA GLY A 762 -13.81 25.45 21.83
C GLY A 762 -13.63 24.45 22.96
N PHE A 763 -12.73 23.48 22.81
CA PHE A 763 -12.59 22.33 23.72
C PHE A 763 -11.21 22.26 24.41
N GLY A 764 -10.42 23.34 24.35
CA GLY A 764 -9.13 23.43 25.04
C GLY A 764 -7.98 22.63 24.40
N GLY A 765 -8.21 22.07 23.20
CA GLY A 765 -7.17 21.33 22.45
C GLY A 765 -6.81 19.96 23.03
N ILE A 766 -7.62 19.43 23.94
CA ILE A 766 -7.51 18.07 24.48
C ILE A 766 -8.92 17.46 24.62
N GLY A 767 -9.07 16.21 24.19
CA GLY A 767 -10.32 15.47 24.34
C GLY A 767 -10.15 14.02 23.92
N GLY A 768 -11.22 13.25 24.01
CA GLY A 768 -11.18 11.83 23.67
C GLY A 768 -12.52 11.28 23.25
N ILE A 769 -12.48 10.25 22.40
CA ILE A 769 -13.63 9.42 22.06
C ILE A 769 -13.62 8.23 23.03
N LEU A 770 -14.74 8.00 23.71
CA LEU A 770 -14.88 6.98 24.74
C LEU A 770 -15.48 5.70 24.17
N ARG A 771 -15.05 4.54 24.69
CA ARG A 771 -15.61 3.22 24.32
C ARG A 771 -17.05 3.05 24.77
N TYR A 772 -17.36 3.60 25.94
CA TYR A 772 -18.66 3.56 26.60
C TYR A 772 -18.97 4.90 27.25
N ARG A 773 -20.26 5.14 27.54
CA ARG A 773 -20.71 6.39 28.15
C ARG A 773 -20.24 6.48 29.60
N VAL A 774 -19.64 7.62 29.96
CA VAL A 774 -19.20 7.96 31.32
C VAL A 774 -19.96 9.20 31.77
N ASN A 775 -20.47 9.20 33.00
CA ASN A 775 -21.11 10.37 33.60
C ASN A 775 -20.08 11.14 34.44
N PHE A 776 -19.49 12.18 33.85
CA PHE A 776 -18.48 13.01 34.53
C PHE A 776 -19.05 13.82 35.70
N GLU A 777 -20.34 14.15 35.67
CA GLU A 777 -20.99 14.89 36.76
C GLU A 777 -20.95 14.13 38.10
N GLN A 778 -21.12 12.79 38.10
CA GLN A 778 -21.09 11.99 39.34
C GLN A 778 -19.68 11.86 39.93
N LEU A 779 -18.65 11.90 39.09
CA LEU A 779 -17.23 11.77 39.49
C LEU A 779 -16.63 13.05 40.07
N ASN A 780 -17.30 14.19 39.92
CA ASN A 780 -16.90 15.43 40.56
C ASN A 780 -17.55 15.64 41.94
N TYR A 781 -18.62 14.88 42.26
CA TYR A 781 -19.25 14.93 43.59
C TYR A 781 -18.51 14.08 44.63
N ASP A 782 -17.85 12.98 44.23
CA ASP A 782 -17.11 12.12 45.16
C ASP A 782 -15.84 12.79 45.76
N ASP A 783 -15.30 13.83 45.11
CA ASP A 783 -14.14 14.60 45.63
C ASP A 783 -14.57 15.66 46.67
N ASP A 784 -15.83 16.10 46.69
CA ASP A 784 -16.36 17.13 47.60
C ASP A 784 -16.99 16.53 48.88
N GLU A 785 -17.14 15.21 48.99
CA GLU A 785 -17.82 14.51 50.11
C GLU A 785 -16.88 14.04 51.24
N PHE A 786 -15.76 14.75 51.47
CA PHE A 786 -14.91 14.60 52.66
C PHE A 786 -14.88 15.85 53.55
N ILE A 787 -15.97 16.61 53.58
CA ILE A 787 -16.25 17.50 54.72
C ILE A 787 -16.83 16.61 55.82
N SER A 788 -16.07 16.43 56.89
CA SER A 788 -16.45 15.69 58.09
C SER A 788 -17.80 16.14 58.63
N ASP A 789 -18.79 15.24 58.62
CA ASP A 789 -20.01 15.29 59.44
C ASP A 789 -19.66 15.04 60.92
N ASP A 790 -18.90 15.94 61.52
CA ASP A 790 -18.77 16.09 62.97
C ASP A 790 -18.96 17.58 63.25
N ASP A 791 -20.23 18.02 63.35
CA ASP A 791 -20.73 19.10 64.21
C ASP A 791 -22.09 19.59 63.69
N GLU A 792 -23.19 19.10 64.26
CA GLU A 792 -24.09 19.93 65.09
C GLU A 792 -25.41 19.22 65.42
N GLU A 793 -25.48 18.87 66.70
CA GLU A 793 -26.63 18.66 67.55
C GLU A 793 -27.51 19.95 67.61
N TYR A 794 -28.84 19.78 67.82
CA TYR A 794 -29.87 20.83 68.05
C TYR A 794 -30.26 21.64 66.78
N ILE A 795 -31.50 21.69 66.28
CA ILE A 795 -32.85 21.81 66.89
C ILE A 795 -33.88 21.21 65.93
#